data_AF-A0A972VJ74-F1
#
_entry.id   AF-A0A972VJ74-F1
#
_cell.length_a   1.000
_cell.length_b   1.000
_cell.length_c   1.000
_cell.angle_alpha   90.00
_cell.angle_beta   90.00
_cell.angle_gamma   90.00
#
_symmetry.space_group_name_H-M   'P 1'
#
loop_
_entity.id
_entity.type
_entity.pdbx_description
1 polymer ?
#
loop_
_entity_poly.entity_id
_entity_poly.type
_entity_poly.pdbx_seq_one_letter_code
_entity_poly.pdbx_strand_id
1 'polypeptide(L)'
;MKLPGKLVILGLGVLTTLLMAGVWLSGFGGQLELWSLDWVFRQAPSKTIRDDLVHVDIDDRSIEQLGRWPWPRERMAGLIDTLKAAGAESTALDVVFPDPQAVRYVSSAQSVYGAFEKTLLEEPPLLVIDDAILSESIKNAGNVVLAMHMLRADEPALRYEPDIETYLPQNPETGFRQCAMDIANFDPQAGFTDKTKDLFQEAYLRVRARTALKPSTDYGVQASRGRVVAPLVTLAQQARDVAVVNADIDDDGKVRRTRLLFSDGEKTFAQFALSLALQTLQKAYKDPIRLETSETELLIYAGTELVRQIDLDQGSMLINWGLGTGQDSGEKHRRIGAQGVANLWQEKQRLEALAKTQSGLKVRWIALGIQMPDPETEELYWSFMDEVTRQDKLYTQRIGMERQDYFNRLYDPAQGSLAAEIDRVRGEEQQCETQLFQLVDRLFAVLSQNRDSFLGKPPEGSQGGNSEEVADYSQRAQQADEIEALLTQIPQDRIDLEENVTRLEDEMAQIVAGKICLIGSTATSAADFVPTPIGEDTPGINVHASIYDTIVSGELIRPAGFALNLTVILLAGLIVSLLSLRLKAAMGGPIVIGLAVLYALLNAHVILPRWNLHLAMAFPVGTMLCVFVVLTIYKELTEGRQKTFIKQAFKHYLSSHVIDQIMHDPQALQLGGEKRELTIMFTDLAGFSSFSERLEPVELTALLNDYLTEMTDIIMEEGGTL
;
A
#
# COMPACT_ATOMS: atom_id res chain seq x y z
N MET A 1 46.44 7.41 46.80
CA MET A 1 45.60 6.25 47.14
C MET A 1 45.23 5.55 45.82
N LYS A 2 45.90 4.44 45.46
CA LYS A 2 45.62 3.74 44.19
C LYS A 2 44.31 2.98 44.35
N LEU A 3 43.28 3.34 43.59
CA LEU A 3 42.05 2.56 43.51
C LEU A 3 42.39 1.10 43.12
N PRO A 4 41.78 0.08 43.76
CA PRO A 4 41.97 -1.30 43.34
C PRO A 4 41.57 -1.43 41.86
N GLY A 5 42.39 -2.11 41.06
CA GLY A 5 42.21 -2.16 39.59
C GLY A 5 40.81 -2.60 39.13
N LYS A 6 40.13 -3.42 39.95
CA LYS A 6 38.73 -3.81 39.72
C LYS A 6 37.73 -2.64 39.79
N LEU A 7 37.93 -1.68 40.71
CA LEU A 7 37.09 -0.48 40.78
C LEU A 7 37.31 0.44 39.59
N VAL A 8 38.54 0.51 39.05
CA VAL A 8 38.83 1.30 37.86
C VAL A 8 38.16 0.69 36.62
N ILE A 9 38.21 -0.63 36.47
CA ILE A 9 37.52 -1.35 35.37
C ILE A 9 36.01 -1.11 35.46
N LEU A 10 35.41 -1.24 36.65
CA LEU A 10 33.99 -1.00 36.83
C LEU A 10 33.61 0.46 36.54
N GLY A 11 34.40 1.43 37.04
CA GLY A 11 34.17 2.85 36.80
C GLY A 11 34.28 3.22 35.32
N LEU A 12 35.26 2.66 34.59
CA LEU A 12 35.41 2.86 33.16
C LEU A 12 34.23 2.27 32.37
N GLY A 13 33.77 1.08 32.73
CA GLY A 13 32.62 0.43 32.09
C GLY A 13 31.32 1.21 32.30
N VAL A 14 31.09 1.71 33.52
CA VAL A 14 29.95 2.59 33.83
C VAL A 14 30.05 3.91 33.03
N LEU A 15 31.23 4.53 32.97
CA LEU A 15 31.43 5.75 32.20
C LEU A 15 31.13 5.54 30.70
N THR A 16 31.63 4.47 30.09
CA THR A 16 31.34 4.13 28.70
C THR A 16 29.85 3.86 28.48
N THR A 17 29.19 3.19 29.42
CA THR A 17 27.75 2.94 29.37
C THR A 17 26.95 4.25 29.41
N LEU A 18 27.32 5.19 30.29
CA LEU A 18 26.68 6.50 30.37
C LEU A 18 26.93 7.34 29.11
N LEU A 19 28.12 7.23 28.50
CA LEU A 19 28.40 7.86 27.21
C LEU A 19 27.51 7.29 26.11
N MET A 20 27.35 5.97 26.02
CA MET A 20 26.46 5.32 25.05
C MET A 20 25.00 5.71 25.27
N ALA A 21 24.54 5.78 26.52
CA ALA A 21 23.22 6.30 26.85
C ALA A 21 23.08 7.77 26.39
N GLY A 22 24.10 8.60 26.59
CA GLY A 22 24.12 9.98 26.11
C GLY A 22 24.04 10.10 24.58
N VAL A 23 24.69 9.20 23.84
CA VAL A 23 24.59 9.12 22.36
C VAL A 23 23.18 8.72 21.93
N TRP A 24 22.55 7.77 22.61
CA TRP A 24 21.15 7.41 22.37
C TRP A 24 20.21 8.60 22.64
N LEU A 25 20.42 9.32 23.75
CA LEU A 25 19.62 10.48 24.13
C LEU A 25 19.72 11.64 23.13
N SER A 26 20.84 11.78 22.42
CA SER A 26 21.00 12.81 21.39
C SER A 26 20.30 12.44 20.07
N GLY A 27 19.76 11.23 19.94
CA GLY A 27 19.20 10.69 18.70
C GLY A 27 20.26 10.25 17.68
N PHE A 28 21.55 10.41 18.00
CA PHE A 28 22.62 10.03 17.08
C PHE A 28 22.72 8.51 16.94
N GLY A 29 22.53 7.99 15.73
CA GLY A 29 22.52 6.56 15.45
C GLY A 29 21.13 5.94 15.34
N GLY A 30 20.05 6.74 15.31
CA GLY A 30 18.68 6.25 15.09
C GLY A 30 18.52 5.38 13.83
N GLN A 31 19.32 5.60 12.80
CA GLN A 31 19.33 4.75 11.60
C GLN A 31 19.70 3.29 11.87
N LEU A 32 20.61 3.04 12.83
CA LEU A 32 20.94 1.67 13.25
C LEU A 32 19.74 1.01 13.93
N GLU A 33 18.94 1.79 14.64
CA GLU A 33 17.73 1.31 15.30
C GLU A 33 16.68 0.91 14.25
N LEU A 34 16.48 1.72 13.20
CA LEU A 34 15.60 1.38 12.07
C LEU A 34 16.04 0.10 11.33
N TRP A 35 17.34 -0.07 11.06
CA TRP A 35 17.84 -1.32 10.48
C TRP A 35 17.66 -2.52 11.38
N SER A 36 17.79 -2.32 12.69
CA SER A 36 17.58 -3.36 13.68
C SER A 36 16.10 -3.76 13.78
N LEU A 37 15.19 -2.79 13.64
CA LEU A 37 13.75 -3.00 13.56
C LEU A 37 13.37 -3.81 12.31
N ASP A 38 13.95 -3.51 11.15
CA ASP A 38 13.74 -4.30 9.92
C ASP A 38 14.15 -5.77 10.12
N TRP A 39 15.29 -5.99 10.78
CA TRP A 39 15.72 -7.34 11.08
C TRP A 39 14.71 -8.06 11.98
N VAL A 40 14.18 -7.40 13.01
CA VAL A 40 13.17 -7.96 13.89
C VAL A 40 11.90 -8.34 13.11
N PHE A 41 11.39 -7.45 12.25
CA PHE A 41 10.21 -7.74 11.43
C PHE A 41 10.39 -8.94 10.49
N ARG A 42 11.60 -9.12 9.93
CA ARG A 42 11.92 -10.28 9.09
C ARG A 42 11.98 -11.58 9.88
N GLN A 43 12.42 -11.54 11.13
CA GLN A 43 12.53 -12.73 12.00
C GLN A 43 11.19 -13.12 12.65
N ALA A 44 10.34 -12.14 12.91
CA ALA A 44 9.10 -12.31 13.65
C ALA A 44 7.93 -11.57 12.96
N PRO A 45 7.57 -11.98 11.75
CA PRO A 45 6.41 -11.42 11.06
C PRO A 45 5.11 -11.67 11.84
N SER A 46 4.12 -10.79 11.63
CA SER A 46 2.74 -11.13 12.00
C SER A 46 2.33 -12.44 11.33
N LYS A 47 1.64 -13.28 12.12
CA LYS A 47 1.07 -14.56 11.69
C LYS A 47 -0.41 -14.46 11.37
N THR A 48 -1.05 -13.33 11.70
CA THR A 48 -2.50 -13.20 11.55
C THR A 48 -2.84 -12.97 10.09
N ILE A 49 -3.51 -13.95 9.51
CA ILE A 49 -4.11 -13.87 8.18
C ILE A 49 -5.61 -13.79 8.41
N ARG A 50 -6.26 -12.74 7.90
CA ARG A 50 -7.71 -12.63 8.01
C ARG A 50 -8.39 -13.02 6.72
N ASP A 51 -9.42 -13.86 6.87
CA ASP A 51 -10.25 -14.31 5.75
C ASP A 51 -11.36 -13.32 5.38
N ASP A 52 -11.46 -12.16 6.07
CA ASP A 52 -12.48 -11.14 5.84
C ASP A 52 -12.04 -10.00 4.92
N LEU A 53 -10.79 -9.99 4.44
CA LEU A 53 -10.27 -9.06 3.45
C LEU A 53 -9.86 -9.80 2.16
N VAL A 54 -10.32 -9.31 1.02
CA VAL A 54 -10.04 -9.81 -0.33
C VAL A 54 -9.40 -8.70 -1.13
N HIS A 55 -8.29 -9.01 -1.78
CA HIS A 55 -7.64 -8.10 -2.71
C HIS A 55 -8.23 -8.29 -4.11
N VAL A 56 -8.62 -7.19 -4.74
CA VAL A 56 -9.02 -7.12 -6.15
C VAL A 56 -7.93 -6.34 -6.88
N ASP A 57 -6.93 -7.09 -7.34
CA ASP A 57 -5.68 -6.54 -7.85
C ASP A 57 -5.85 -6.04 -9.29
N ILE A 58 -5.54 -4.77 -9.53
CA ILE A 58 -5.30 -4.25 -10.89
C ILE A 58 -3.86 -4.63 -11.24
N ASP A 59 -3.67 -5.87 -11.65
CA ASP A 59 -2.39 -6.48 -12.01
C ASP A 59 -2.06 -6.34 -13.50
N ASP A 60 -0.84 -6.70 -13.88
CA ASP A 60 -0.38 -6.60 -15.27
C ASP A 60 -1.26 -7.44 -16.22
N ARG A 61 -1.77 -8.58 -15.76
CA ARG A 61 -2.72 -9.42 -16.51
C ARG A 61 -4.06 -8.70 -16.74
N SER A 62 -4.56 -7.99 -15.73
CA SER A 62 -5.80 -7.23 -15.85
C SER A 62 -5.63 -6.06 -16.82
N ILE A 63 -4.48 -5.37 -16.81
CA ILE A 63 -4.18 -4.32 -17.79
C ILE A 63 -4.06 -4.90 -19.21
N GLU A 64 -3.42 -6.06 -19.37
CA GLU A 64 -3.30 -6.72 -20.67
C GLU A 64 -4.67 -7.09 -21.27
N GLN A 65 -5.59 -7.60 -20.44
CA GLN A 65 -6.90 -8.08 -20.89
C GLN A 65 -7.96 -6.96 -21.01
N LEU A 66 -7.96 -6.00 -20.09
CA LEU A 66 -8.96 -4.92 -20.05
C LEU A 66 -8.52 -3.64 -20.75
N GLY A 67 -7.26 -3.58 -21.17
CA GLY A 67 -6.65 -2.42 -21.79
C GLY A 67 -5.97 -1.48 -20.79
N ARG A 68 -5.36 -0.44 -21.35
CA ARG A 68 -4.45 0.47 -20.64
C ARG A 68 -5.13 1.19 -19.47
N TRP A 69 -4.46 1.22 -18.33
CA TRP A 69 -4.82 2.05 -17.17
C TRP A 69 -4.51 3.54 -17.43
N PRO A 70 -5.33 4.51 -16.94
CA PRO A 70 -6.56 4.34 -16.16
C PRO A 70 -7.75 3.84 -16.98
N TRP A 71 -8.60 3.01 -16.35
CA TRP A 71 -9.80 2.49 -17.00
C TRP A 71 -10.97 3.49 -17.01
N PRO A 72 -11.90 3.38 -17.97
CA PRO A 72 -13.13 4.17 -17.98
C PRO A 72 -13.95 3.97 -16.69
N ARG A 73 -14.60 5.03 -16.18
CA ARG A 73 -15.43 4.93 -14.97
C ARG A 73 -16.56 3.90 -15.08
N GLU A 74 -17.13 3.69 -16.26
CA GLU A 74 -18.11 2.61 -16.52
C GLU A 74 -17.56 1.24 -16.11
N ARG A 75 -16.28 0.97 -16.37
CA ARG A 75 -15.65 -0.29 -15.94
C ARG A 75 -15.49 -0.35 -14.43
N MET A 76 -15.10 0.76 -13.81
CA MET A 76 -15.02 0.84 -12.34
C MET A 76 -16.40 0.62 -11.70
N ALA A 77 -17.46 1.14 -12.32
CA ALA A 77 -18.84 0.89 -11.91
C ALA A 77 -19.20 -0.60 -12.04
N GLY A 78 -18.88 -1.22 -13.17
CA GLY A 78 -19.09 -2.65 -13.37
C GLY A 78 -18.38 -3.54 -12.35
N LEU A 79 -17.17 -3.16 -11.90
CA LEU A 79 -16.48 -3.84 -10.80
C LEU A 79 -17.25 -3.72 -9.49
N ILE A 80 -17.67 -2.50 -9.13
CA ILE A 80 -18.43 -2.23 -7.89
C ILE A 80 -19.74 -3.01 -7.88
N ASP A 81 -20.51 -2.94 -8.98
CA ASP A 81 -21.81 -3.60 -9.12
C ASP A 81 -21.66 -5.13 -9.01
N THR A 82 -20.63 -5.68 -9.65
CA THR A 82 -20.36 -7.13 -9.61
C THR A 82 -19.98 -7.60 -8.22
N LEU A 83 -19.08 -6.88 -7.53
CA LEU A 83 -18.70 -7.22 -6.15
C LEU A 83 -19.88 -7.09 -5.20
N LYS A 84 -20.70 -6.05 -5.37
CA LYS A 84 -21.93 -5.87 -4.59
C LYS A 84 -22.90 -7.03 -4.80
N ALA A 85 -23.16 -7.41 -6.05
CA ALA A 85 -24.05 -8.51 -6.40
C ALA A 85 -23.54 -9.85 -5.86
N ALA A 86 -22.22 -10.07 -5.86
CA ALA A 86 -21.58 -11.24 -5.27
C ALA A 86 -21.53 -11.23 -3.73
N GLY A 87 -22.09 -10.20 -3.08
CA GLY A 87 -22.26 -10.14 -1.62
C GLY A 87 -21.09 -9.51 -0.86
N ALA A 88 -20.22 -8.75 -1.52
CA ALA A 88 -19.16 -8.00 -0.84
C ALA A 88 -19.74 -7.11 0.27
N GLU A 89 -19.14 -7.13 1.45
CA GLU A 89 -19.56 -6.33 2.59
C GLU A 89 -19.25 -4.85 2.38
N SER A 90 -18.03 -4.57 1.91
CA SER A 90 -17.52 -3.24 1.63
C SER A 90 -16.60 -3.30 0.42
N THR A 91 -16.63 -2.27 -0.42
CA THR A 91 -15.74 -2.15 -1.58
C THR A 91 -14.89 -0.90 -1.40
N ALA A 92 -13.60 -1.08 -1.13
CA ALA A 92 -12.66 0.00 -0.85
C ALA A 92 -11.78 0.24 -2.07
N LEU A 93 -11.79 1.45 -2.62
CA LEU A 93 -11.01 1.80 -3.80
C LEU A 93 -9.78 2.62 -3.39
N ASP A 94 -8.60 2.00 -3.47
CA ASP A 94 -7.30 2.66 -3.42
C ASP A 94 -6.98 3.30 -4.78
N VAL A 95 -7.89 4.18 -5.22
CA VAL A 95 -7.81 4.96 -6.45
C VAL A 95 -8.44 6.32 -6.18
N VAL A 96 -7.66 7.38 -6.34
CA VAL A 96 -8.18 8.74 -6.19
C VAL A 96 -8.75 9.22 -7.52
N PHE A 97 -9.93 9.81 -7.47
CA PHE A 97 -10.65 10.32 -8.65
C PHE A 97 -10.72 11.85 -8.61
N PRO A 98 -9.61 12.60 -8.72
CA PRO A 98 -9.63 14.04 -8.51
C PRO A 98 -10.27 14.80 -9.68
N ASP A 99 -10.18 14.25 -10.89
CA ASP A 99 -10.58 14.92 -12.13
C ASP A 99 -11.76 14.23 -12.83
N PRO A 100 -12.63 15.01 -13.52
CA PRO A 100 -13.71 14.46 -14.34
C PRO A 100 -13.15 13.72 -15.55
N GLN A 101 -13.76 12.58 -15.88
CA GLN A 101 -13.47 11.85 -17.10
C GLN A 101 -14.09 12.58 -18.30
N ALA A 102 -13.35 12.61 -19.42
CA ALA A 102 -13.86 13.17 -20.67
C ALA A 102 -15.14 12.44 -21.11
N VAL A 103 -16.16 13.22 -21.46
CA VAL A 103 -17.44 12.68 -21.92
C VAL A 103 -17.25 12.06 -23.30
N ARG A 104 -17.84 10.89 -23.51
CA ARG A 104 -17.76 10.18 -24.80
C ARG A 104 -19.12 10.18 -25.49
N TYR A 105 -19.08 10.04 -26.82
CA TYR A 105 -20.26 9.95 -27.65
C TYR A 105 -20.34 8.55 -28.23
N VAL A 106 -21.48 7.89 -28.06
CA VAL A 106 -21.75 6.57 -28.63
C VAL A 106 -22.87 6.74 -29.65
N SER A 107 -22.64 6.37 -30.91
CA SER A 107 -23.72 6.43 -31.92
C SER A 107 -24.87 5.55 -31.45
N SER A 108 -26.10 6.10 -31.43
CA SER A 108 -27.32 5.41 -31.00
C SER A 108 -27.77 4.28 -31.92
N ALA A 109 -26.88 3.75 -32.77
CA ALA A 109 -27.12 2.69 -33.74
C ALA A 109 -27.43 1.31 -33.11
N GLN A 110 -27.98 1.29 -31.89
CA GLN A 110 -28.46 0.14 -31.14
C GLN A 110 -29.90 0.30 -30.66
N SER A 111 -30.68 1.24 -31.20
CA SER A 111 -32.12 0.99 -31.32
C SER A 111 -32.27 -0.36 -32.02
N VAL A 112 -32.73 -1.36 -31.26
CA VAL A 112 -33.04 -2.73 -31.75
C VAL A 112 -33.97 -2.66 -32.97
N TYR A 113 -34.64 -1.52 -33.16
CA TYR A 113 -35.63 -1.21 -34.16
C TYR A 113 -35.13 -0.39 -35.35
N GLY A 114 -33.83 -0.06 -35.38
CA GLY A 114 -33.23 0.76 -36.45
C GLY A 114 -33.28 0.17 -37.86
N ALA A 115 -33.73 -1.08 -38.02
CA ALA A 115 -34.07 -1.66 -39.32
C ALA A 115 -35.18 -0.88 -40.06
N PHE A 116 -36.07 -0.22 -39.32
CA PHE A 116 -37.15 0.62 -39.85
C PHE A 116 -36.77 2.13 -39.94
N GLU A 117 -35.62 2.53 -39.39
CA GLU A 117 -35.23 3.94 -39.16
C GLU A 117 -34.59 4.66 -40.34
N LYS A 118 -34.28 3.99 -41.46
CA LYS A 118 -33.63 4.65 -42.60
C LYS A 118 -34.44 5.81 -43.19
N THR A 119 -35.64 6.06 -42.69
CA THR A 119 -36.55 7.14 -43.11
C THR A 119 -36.93 8.11 -41.97
N LEU A 120 -36.53 7.91 -40.71
CA LEU A 120 -37.22 8.62 -39.61
C LEU A 120 -36.44 9.46 -38.60
N LEU A 121 -35.11 9.47 -38.51
CA LEU A 121 -34.29 10.59 -37.95
C LEU A 121 -32.81 10.17 -37.87
N GLU A 122 -31.89 11.06 -38.27
CA GLU A 122 -30.48 10.95 -37.89
C GLU A 122 -30.39 11.24 -36.39
N GLU A 123 -30.41 10.20 -35.56
CA GLU A 123 -30.29 10.39 -34.13
C GLU A 123 -28.90 10.95 -33.78
N PRO A 124 -28.82 12.03 -32.98
CA PRO A 124 -27.56 12.55 -32.52
C PRO A 124 -26.87 11.51 -31.62
N PRO A 125 -25.53 11.42 -31.66
CA PRO A 125 -24.82 10.44 -30.86
C PRO A 125 -25.09 10.63 -29.36
N LEU A 126 -25.29 9.52 -28.65
CA LEU A 126 -25.57 9.51 -27.22
C LEU A 126 -24.37 9.99 -26.43
N LEU A 127 -24.59 11.03 -25.62
CA LEU A 127 -23.62 11.50 -24.65
C LEU A 127 -23.55 10.50 -23.49
N VAL A 128 -22.42 9.83 -23.32
CA VAL A 128 -22.17 8.95 -22.18
C VAL A 128 -21.22 9.63 -21.20
N ILE A 129 -21.74 9.83 -19.99
CA ILE A 129 -21.05 10.50 -18.91
C ILE A 129 -20.59 9.45 -17.89
N ASP A 130 -19.35 9.00 -18.04
CA ASP A 130 -18.83 7.87 -17.26
C ASP A 130 -18.82 8.16 -15.73
N ASP A 131 -18.54 9.40 -15.30
CA ASP A 131 -18.58 9.76 -13.87
C ASP A 131 -20.01 9.67 -13.27
N ALA A 132 -21.06 9.86 -14.09
CA ALA A 132 -22.45 9.69 -13.66
C ALA A 132 -22.75 8.21 -13.37
N ILE A 133 -22.31 7.34 -14.28
CA ILE A 133 -22.46 5.88 -14.17
C ILE A 133 -21.79 5.38 -12.90
N LEU A 134 -20.56 5.82 -12.64
CA LEU A 134 -19.85 5.44 -11.42
C LEU A 134 -20.52 6.01 -10.16
N SER A 135 -21.00 7.26 -10.19
CA SER A 135 -21.75 7.85 -9.08
C SER A 135 -23.00 7.05 -8.72
N GLU A 136 -23.77 6.61 -9.72
CA GLU A 136 -24.96 5.78 -9.54
C GLU A 136 -24.62 4.39 -8.99
N SER A 137 -23.58 3.74 -9.53
CA SER A 137 -23.09 2.46 -9.01
C SER A 137 -22.63 2.54 -7.55
N ILE A 138 -21.85 3.57 -7.19
CA ILE A 138 -21.42 3.83 -5.81
C ILE A 138 -22.63 3.99 -4.87
N LYS A 139 -23.62 4.78 -5.30
CA LYS A 139 -24.86 4.99 -4.54
C LYS A 139 -25.63 3.69 -4.34
N ASN A 140 -25.82 2.92 -5.41
CA ASN A 140 -26.59 1.67 -5.41
C ASN A 140 -25.91 0.59 -4.56
N ALA A 141 -24.58 0.53 -4.60
CA ALA A 141 -23.81 -0.38 -3.77
C ALA A 141 -23.94 -0.04 -2.27
N GLY A 142 -23.91 1.26 -1.91
CA GLY A 142 -24.10 1.76 -0.54
C GLY A 142 -23.02 1.29 0.46
N ASN A 143 -21.94 0.72 -0.06
CA ASN A 143 -20.86 0.12 0.71
C ASN A 143 -19.47 0.45 0.16
N VAL A 144 -19.35 1.55 -0.58
CA VAL A 144 -18.10 1.95 -1.21
C VAL A 144 -17.34 2.94 -0.33
N VAL A 145 -16.03 2.70 -0.17
CA VAL A 145 -15.10 3.64 0.49
C VAL A 145 -14.12 4.15 -0.57
N LEU A 146 -13.99 5.46 -0.70
CA LEU A 146 -13.09 6.10 -1.68
C LEU A 146 -11.81 6.61 -1.03
N ALA A 147 -10.72 6.55 -1.78
CA ALA A 147 -9.44 7.13 -1.39
C ALA A 147 -9.39 8.65 -1.64
N MET A 148 -8.65 9.36 -0.80
CA MET A 148 -8.17 10.72 -1.02
C MET A 148 -6.72 10.86 -0.57
N HIS A 149 -6.00 11.83 -1.13
CA HIS A 149 -4.65 12.19 -0.68
C HIS A 149 -4.67 13.44 0.19
N MET A 150 -3.71 13.53 1.10
CA MET A 150 -3.37 14.74 1.84
C MET A 150 -1.92 15.13 1.56
N LEU A 151 -1.72 16.19 0.79
CA LEU A 151 -0.41 16.75 0.49
C LEU A 151 0.18 17.42 1.73
N ARG A 152 1.47 17.22 1.96
CA ARG A 152 2.19 17.91 3.04
C ARG A 152 2.32 19.41 2.71
N ALA A 153 2.51 20.25 3.74
CA ALA A 153 2.54 21.70 3.57
C ALA A 153 3.69 22.20 2.66
N ASP A 154 4.78 21.43 2.61
CA ASP A 154 5.99 21.67 1.82
C ASP A 154 5.98 21.00 0.44
N GLU A 155 5.04 20.08 0.19
CA GLU A 155 4.89 19.48 -1.13
C GLU A 155 4.36 20.53 -2.10
N PRO A 156 4.98 20.65 -3.29
CA PRO A 156 4.43 21.51 -4.33
C PRO A 156 3.00 21.07 -4.58
N ALA A 157 2.11 22.04 -4.74
CA ALA A 157 0.79 21.76 -5.27
C ALA A 157 0.98 20.80 -6.46
N LEU A 158 0.22 19.71 -6.50
CA LEU A 158 0.05 19.02 -7.78
C LEU A 158 -0.28 20.12 -8.80
N ARG A 159 0.25 20.00 -10.03
CA ARG A 159 0.22 21.02 -11.11
C ARG A 159 -1.15 21.68 -11.39
N TYR A 160 -2.20 21.21 -10.72
CA TYR A 160 -3.61 21.46 -10.86
C TYR A 160 -4.25 22.21 -9.66
N GLU A 161 -3.49 22.67 -8.66
CA GLU A 161 -4.03 23.40 -7.48
C GLU A 161 -3.64 24.90 -7.48
N PRO A 162 -4.56 25.85 -7.72
CA PRO A 162 -4.33 27.28 -7.48
C PRO A 162 -4.57 27.63 -6.01
N ASP A 163 -3.93 28.71 -5.57
CA ASP A 163 -4.00 29.21 -4.19
C ASP A 163 -5.37 29.83 -3.87
N ILE A 164 -6.12 29.14 -3.02
CA ILE A 164 -7.55 29.36 -2.72
C ILE A 164 -7.79 30.71 -2.03
N GLU A 165 -6.90 31.12 -1.12
CA GLU A 165 -7.05 32.36 -0.34
C GLU A 165 -6.93 33.62 -1.20
N THR A 166 -6.19 33.51 -2.31
CA THR A 166 -5.91 34.63 -3.21
C THR A 166 -6.95 34.73 -4.33
N TYR A 167 -7.56 33.62 -4.75
CA TYR A 167 -8.40 33.53 -5.96
C TYR A 167 -9.87 33.93 -5.74
N LEU A 168 -10.49 33.46 -4.63
CA LEU A 168 -11.92 33.65 -4.34
C LEU A 168 -12.35 35.13 -4.20
N PRO A 169 -11.58 36.02 -3.55
CA PRO A 169 -11.96 37.43 -3.43
C PRO A 169 -11.92 38.21 -4.76
N GLN A 170 -11.16 37.72 -5.76
CA GLN A 170 -10.92 38.42 -7.02
C GLN A 170 -11.95 38.09 -8.10
N ASN A 171 -12.73 37.01 -7.94
CA ASN A 171 -13.70 36.53 -8.95
C ASN A 171 -15.09 36.23 -8.34
N PRO A 172 -15.76 37.21 -7.68
CA PRO A 172 -17.00 36.97 -6.92
C PRO A 172 -18.26 36.73 -7.77
N GLU A 173 -18.27 37.10 -9.06
CA GLU A 173 -19.48 37.12 -9.91
C GLU A 173 -19.41 36.35 -11.24
N THR A 174 -18.40 35.50 -11.47
CA THR A 174 -18.36 34.63 -12.67
C THR A 174 -19.41 33.53 -12.56
N GLY A 175 -20.64 33.85 -12.96
CA GLY A 175 -21.82 33.01 -12.73
C GLY A 175 -21.79 31.70 -13.52
N PHE A 176 -21.95 30.59 -12.79
CA PHE A 176 -22.26 29.22 -13.24
C PHE A 176 -23.13 29.12 -14.51
N ARG A 177 -24.05 30.08 -14.73
CA ARG A 177 -24.92 30.19 -15.91
C ARG A 177 -24.16 30.38 -17.24
N GLN A 178 -23.05 31.11 -17.25
CA GLN A 178 -22.24 31.28 -18.48
C GLN A 178 -21.48 29.99 -18.81
N CYS A 179 -20.98 29.29 -17.78
CA CYS A 179 -20.37 27.97 -17.92
C CYS A 179 -21.36 26.92 -18.42
N ALA A 180 -22.59 26.97 -17.92
CA ALA A 180 -23.71 26.13 -18.34
C ALA A 180 -24.00 26.26 -19.84
N MET A 181 -24.00 27.49 -20.36
CA MET A 181 -24.25 27.75 -21.77
C MET A 181 -23.07 27.30 -22.65
N ASP A 182 -21.83 27.41 -22.19
CA ASP A 182 -20.65 26.99 -22.96
C ASP A 182 -20.49 25.45 -23.00
N ILE A 183 -20.89 24.73 -21.95
CA ILE A 183 -20.93 23.25 -21.92
C ILE A 183 -22.12 22.71 -22.74
N ALA A 184 -23.29 23.35 -22.64
CA ALA A 184 -24.46 22.96 -23.42
C ALA A 184 -24.25 23.18 -24.94
N ASN A 185 -23.42 24.15 -25.31
CA ASN A 185 -23.03 24.47 -26.68
C ASN A 185 -21.61 23.98 -27.04
N PHE A 186 -21.09 22.99 -26.30
CA PHE A 186 -19.71 22.49 -26.47
C PHE A 186 -19.49 21.85 -27.84
N ASP A 187 -18.50 22.37 -28.58
CA ASP A 187 -18.03 21.81 -29.85
C ASP A 187 -16.84 20.85 -29.61
N PRO A 188 -16.98 19.56 -29.95
CA PRO A 188 -15.93 18.54 -29.78
C PRO A 188 -14.61 18.86 -30.49
N GLN A 189 -14.62 19.68 -31.55
CA GLN A 189 -13.39 20.07 -32.27
C GLN A 189 -12.65 21.24 -31.62
N ALA A 190 -13.33 22.05 -30.80
CA ALA A 190 -12.77 23.23 -30.16
C ALA A 190 -12.25 22.98 -28.74
N GLY A 191 -12.77 21.96 -28.05
CA GLY A 191 -12.40 21.64 -26.67
C GLY A 191 -12.89 22.67 -25.64
N PHE A 192 -12.57 22.46 -24.37
CA PHE A 192 -12.96 23.39 -23.30
C PHE A 192 -12.01 24.59 -23.29
N THR A 193 -12.56 25.81 -23.31
CA THR A 193 -11.77 27.02 -23.10
C THR A 193 -11.18 27.04 -21.69
N ASP A 194 -10.04 27.72 -21.50
CA ASP A 194 -9.39 27.78 -20.17
C ASP A 194 -10.33 28.38 -19.09
N LYS A 195 -11.20 29.31 -19.48
CA LYS A 195 -12.25 29.88 -18.64
C LYS A 195 -13.26 28.85 -18.11
N THR A 196 -13.52 27.80 -18.89
CA THR A 196 -14.45 26.71 -18.53
C THR A 196 -13.80 25.72 -17.56
N LYS A 197 -12.47 25.53 -17.63
CA LYS A 197 -11.70 24.72 -16.67
C LYS A 197 -11.64 25.39 -15.29
N ASP A 198 -11.48 26.72 -15.28
CA ASP A 198 -11.48 27.53 -14.05
C ASP A 198 -12.83 27.44 -13.30
N LEU A 199 -13.94 27.42 -14.02
CA LEU A 199 -15.29 27.31 -13.46
C LEU A 199 -15.59 25.92 -12.86
N PHE A 200 -15.01 24.85 -13.41
CA PHE A 200 -15.04 23.50 -12.81
C PHE A 200 -14.29 23.45 -11.48
N GLN A 201 -13.16 24.13 -11.42
CA GLN A 201 -12.33 24.26 -10.23
C GLN A 201 -13.04 25.04 -9.11
N GLU A 202 -13.82 26.07 -9.45
CA GLU A 202 -14.67 26.79 -8.49
C GLU A 202 -15.79 25.92 -7.88
N ALA A 203 -16.40 25.01 -8.67
CA ALA A 203 -17.40 24.06 -8.19
C ALA A 203 -16.80 22.99 -7.25
N TYR A 204 -15.61 22.49 -7.59
CA TYR A 204 -14.81 21.58 -6.78
C TYR A 204 -14.48 22.15 -5.39
N LEU A 205 -14.06 23.43 -5.32
CA LEU A 205 -13.73 24.10 -4.06
C LEU A 205 -14.94 24.39 -3.15
N ARG A 206 -16.10 24.73 -3.72
CA ARG A 206 -17.33 24.94 -2.92
C ARG A 206 -17.89 23.67 -2.31
N VAL A 207 -17.60 22.52 -2.92
CA VAL A 207 -18.03 21.24 -2.36
C VAL A 207 -17.06 20.72 -1.32
N ARG A 208 -15.76 21.00 -1.39
CA ARG A 208 -14.86 20.80 -0.24
C ARG A 208 -15.47 21.37 1.06
N ALA A 209 -16.16 22.50 0.97
CA ALA A 209 -16.91 23.11 2.08
C ALA A 209 -18.26 22.42 2.44
N ARG A 210 -18.88 21.64 1.54
CA ARG A 210 -20.15 20.89 1.74
C ARG A 210 -19.98 19.39 2.03
N THR A 211 -19.02 18.68 1.42
CA THR A 211 -18.65 17.27 1.68
C THR A 211 -17.73 17.10 2.86
N ALA A 212 -17.28 18.22 3.44
CA ALA A 212 -17.21 18.44 4.87
C ALA A 212 -17.98 17.38 5.69
N LEU A 213 -17.34 16.22 5.93
CA LEU A 213 -17.89 15.11 6.71
C LEU A 213 -18.56 15.68 7.96
N LYS A 214 -19.77 15.20 8.29
CA LYS A 214 -20.29 15.37 9.64
C LYS A 214 -19.21 14.79 10.56
N PRO A 215 -18.66 15.56 11.50
CA PRO A 215 -17.76 14.98 12.49
C PRO A 215 -18.56 13.87 13.17
N SER A 216 -18.10 12.63 13.08
CA SER A 216 -18.67 11.59 13.94
C SER A 216 -18.38 11.91 15.41
N THR A 217 -17.38 12.73 15.70
CA THR A 217 -17.25 13.48 16.95
C THR A 217 -16.20 14.57 16.77
N ASP A 218 -16.25 15.63 17.59
CA ASP A 218 -15.15 16.58 17.73
C ASP A 218 -13.96 15.82 18.35
N TYR A 219 -13.10 15.27 17.49
CA TYR A 219 -11.92 14.55 17.93
C TYR A 219 -10.88 15.62 18.31
N GLY A 220 -10.69 15.87 19.60
CA GLY A 220 -9.67 16.80 20.11
C GLY A 220 -8.23 16.30 19.89
N VAL A 221 -7.80 16.19 18.64
CA VAL A 221 -6.57 15.47 18.21
C VAL A 221 -5.55 16.41 17.58
N GLN A 222 -4.26 16.16 17.85
CA GLN A 222 -3.16 16.62 16.98
C GLN A 222 -3.08 15.72 15.74
N ALA A 223 -3.72 16.12 14.65
CA ALA A 223 -3.62 15.45 13.36
C ALA A 223 -2.60 16.17 12.44
N SER A 224 -2.00 15.43 11.51
CA SER A 224 -1.08 16.01 10.52
C SER A 224 -1.79 17.03 9.64
N ARG A 225 -1.22 18.23 9.50
CA ARG A 225 -1.78 19.30 8.66
C ARG A 225 -1.31 19.22 7.22
N GLY A 226 -2.25 19.35 6.28
CA GLY A 226 -1.96 19.29 4.84
C GLY A 226 -3.11 19.78 3.95
N ARG A 227 -2.88 19.83 2.64
CA ARG A 227 -3.89 20.15 1.62
C ARG A 227 -4.53 18.87 1.09
N VAL A 228 -5.84 18.87 0.87
CA VAL A 228 -6.59 17.64 0.51
C VAL A 228 -6.81 17.55 -1.00
N VAL A 229 -6.49 16.40 -1.58
CA VAL A 229 -6.86 16.00 -2.94
C VAL A 229 -7.93 14.92 -2.83
N ALA A 230 -9.18 15.36 -2.92
CA ALA A 230 -10.36 14.52 -2.74
C ALA A 230 -10.83 13.91 -4.07
N PRO A 231 -11.60 12.81 -4.04
CA PRO A 231 -12.33 12.36 -5.22
C PRO A 231 -13.38 13.39 -5.64
N LEU A 232 -13.87 13.27 -6.87
CA LEU A 232 -14.98 14.05 -7.40
C LEU A 232 -16.13 14.04 -6.40
N VAL A 233 -16.68 15.23 -6.20
CA VAL A 233 -17.85 15.52 -5.37
C VAL A 233 -18.97 14.50 -5.51
N THR A 234 -19.34 14.23 -6.75
CA THR A 234 -20.45 13.35 -7.11
C THR A 234 -20.19 11.91 -6.72
N LEU A 235 -18.93 11.51 -6.60
CA LEU A 235 -18.54 10.19 -6.12
C LEU A 235 -18.48 10.21 -4.59
N ALA A 236 -17.83 11.21 -4.01
CA ALA A 236 -17.65 11.39 -2.58
C ALA A 236 -18.99 11.45 -1.81
N GLN A 237 -20.00 12.13 -2.34
CA GLN A 237 -21.32 12.25 -1.70
C GLN A 237 -22.12 10.95 -1.68
N GLN A 238 -21.86 10.06 -2.64
CA GLN A 238 -22.57 8.78 -2.75
C GLN A 238 -21.81 7.66 -2.03
N ALA A 239 -20.50 7.82 -1.83
CA ALA A 239 -19.69 6.88 -1.09
C ALA A 239 -20.14 6.79 0.37
N ARG A 240 -19.97 5.61 0.96
CA ARG A 240 -20.18 5.40 2.39
C ARG A 240 -19.18 6.21 3.21
N ASP A 241 -17.92 6.24 2.77
CA ASP A 241 -16.85 6.99 3.43
C ASP A 241 -15.76 7.41 2.42
N VAL A 242 -14.96 8.41 2.81
CA VAL A 242 -13.79 8.89 2.06
C VAL A 242 -12.61 9.03 3.03
N ALA A 243 -11.50 8.37 2.75
CA ALA A 243 -10.40 8.23 3.71
C ALA A 243 -9.01 8.40 3.07
N VAL A 244 -8.03 8.77 3.91
CA VAL A 244 -6.70 9.21 3.46
C VAL A 244 -5.78 8.02 3.18
N VAL A 245 -5.21 7.94 1.97
CA VAL A 245 -4.32 6.83 1.57
C VAL A 245 -2.83 7.08 1.80
N ASN A 246 -2.45 8.25 2.33
CA ASN A 246 -1.05 8.55 2.61
C ASN A 246 -0.37 7.50 3.50
N ALA A 247 0.85 7.13 3.11
CA ALA A 247 1.78 6.40 3.94
C ALA A 247 2.84 7.36 4.51
N ASP A 248 3.22 7.19 5.77
CA ASP A 248 4.37 7.92 6.32
C ASP A 248 5.64 7.14 6.02
N ILE A 249 6.62 7.86 5.49
CA ILE A 249 7.93 7.33 5.16
C ILE A 249 8.90 7.75 6.27
N ASP A 250 9.62 6.79 6.86
CA ASP A 250 10.69 7.06 7.82
C ASP A 250 11.89 7.74 7.12
N ASP A 251 12.83 8.28 7.90
CA ASP A 251 14.00 9.03 7.40
C ASP A 251 14.87 8.29 6.36
N ASP A 252 14.82 6.95 6.34
CA ASP A 252 15.57 6.11 5.41
C ASP A 252 14.77 5.68 4.16
N GLY A 253 13.58 6.25 3.95
CA GLY A 253 12.77 6.00 2.76
C GLY A 253 11.82 4.81 2.87
N LYS A 254 11.71 4.16 4.04
CA LYS A 254 10.86 2.98 4.26
C LYS A 254 9.61 3.29 5.06
N VAL A 255 8.51 2.67 4.67
CA VAL A 255 7.24 2.73 5.39
C VAL A 255 7.28 1.69 6.50
N ARG A 256 7.34 2.13 7.76
CA ARG A 256 7.20 1.26 8.96
C ARG A 256 6.07 1.68 9.87
N ARG A 257 5.72 2.96 9.79
CA ARG A 257 4.76 3.65 10.65
C ARG A 257 3.74 4.36 9.79
N THR A 258 2.59 4.67 10.36
CA THR A 258 1.56 5.47 9.69
C THR A 258 0.75 6.27 10.70
N ARG A 259 0.46 7.52 10.36
CA ARG A 259 -0.56 8.30 11.05
C ARG A 259 -1.94 7.74 10.74
N LEU A 260 -2.74 7.64 11.79
CA LEU A 260 -4.10 7.12 11.69
C LEU A 260 -5.14 8.21 11.46
N LEU A 261 -4.81 9.46 11.77
CA LEU A 261 -5.69 10.62 11.69
C LEU A 261 -4.97 11.81 11.04
N PHE A 262 -5.65 12.46 10.11
CA PHE A 262 -5.16 13.54 9.25
C PHE A 262 -6.08 14.76 9.38
N SER A 263 -5.60 15.99 9.28
CA SER A 263 -6.46 17.18 9.42
C SER A 263 -6.08 18.30 8.48
N ASP A 264 -7.07 18.96 7.87
CA ASP A 264 -6.82 20.14 7.03
C ASP A 264 -6.86 21.46 7.81
N GLY A 265 -6.92 21.40 9.14
CA GLY A 265 -7.06 22.55 10.03
C GLY A 265 -8.51 22.80 10.49
N GLU A 266 -9.51 22.37 9.72
CA GLU A 266 -10.93 22.46 10.09
C GLU A 266 -11.53 21.11 10.45
N LYS A 267 -11.09 20.04 9.78
CA LYS A 267 -11.64 18.69 9.91
C LYS A 267 -10.56 17.66 10.15
N THR A 268 -10.98 16.52 10.68
CA THR A 268 -10.14 15.33 10.86
C THR A 268 -10.67 14.20 9.99
N PHE A 269 -9.77 13.50 9.32
CA PHE A 269 -10.02 12.40 8.42
C PHE A 269 -9.27 11.16 8.88
N ALA A 270 -9.91 10.01 8.78
CA ALA A 270 -9.27 8.74 9.08
C ALA A 270 -8.33 8.32 7.94
N GLN A 271 -7.27 7.61 8.31
CA GLN A 271 -6.48 6.83 7.36
C GLN A 271 -7.37 5.74 6.73
N PHE A 272 -7.11 5.40 5.47
CA PHE A 272 -7.95 4.52 4.65
C PHE A 272 -8.24 3.16 5.28
N ALA A 273 -7.21 2.47 5.77
CA ALA A 273 -7.34 1.20 6.47
C ALA A 273 -7.95 1.36 7.88
N LEU A 274 -7.73 2.49 8.56
CA LEU A 274 -8.45 2.80 9.80
C LEU A 274 -9.96 2.86 9.54
N SER A 275 -10.42 3.57 8.49
CA SER A 275 -11.85 3.64 8.15
C SER A 275 -12.46 2.24 7.98
N LEU A 276 -11.80 1.35 7.24
CA LEU A 276 -12.23 -0.04 7.06
C LEU A 276 -12.24 -0.83 8.37
N ALA A 277 -11.21 -0.66 9.20
CA ALA A 277 -11.11 -1.31 10.50
C ALA A 277 -12.23 -0.86 11.45
N LEU A 278 -12.54 0.44 11.48
CA LEU A 278 -13.63 0.99 12.30
C LEU A 278 -14.99 0.41 11.89
N GLN A 279 -15.24 0.28 10.58
CA GLN A 279 -16.47 -0.37 10.09
C GLN A 279 -16.56 -1.84 10.54
N THR A 280 -15.44 -2.56 10.45
CA THR A 280 -15.36 -3.97 10.88
C THR A 280 -15.62 -4.10 12.39
N LEU A 281 -14.99 -3.24 13.21
CA LEU A 281 -15.19 -3.22 14.65
C LEU A 281 -16.62 -2.81 15.00
N GLN A 282 -17.18 -1.78 14.36
CA GLN A 282 -18.56 -1.37 14.58
C GLN A 282 -19.55 -2.52 14.35
N LYS A 283 -19.35 -3.29 13.28
CA LYS A 283 -20.18 -4.47 12.98
C LYS A 283 -20.00 -5.59 14.01
N ALA A 284 -18.77 -5.86 14.43
CA ALA A 284 -18.47 -6.91 15.39
C ALA A 284 -19.11 -6.65 16.77
N TYR A 285 -19.05 -5.40 17.24
CA TYR A 285 -19.56 -5.00 18.55
C TYR A 285 -21.01 -4.49 18.54
N LYS A 286 -21.56 -4.16 17.36
CA LYS A 286 -22.94 -3.64 17.16
C LYS A 286 -23.25 -2.35 17.91
N ASP A 287 -22.24 -1.60 18.29
CA ASP A 287 -22.34 -0.33 19.01
C ASP A 287 -21.61 0.78 18.23
N PRO A 288 -22.01 2.06 18.41
CA PRO A 288 -21.33 3.18 17.76
C PRO A 288 -19.88 3.27 18.23
N ILE A 289 -18.97 3.48 17.27
CA ILE A 289 -17.56 3.62 17.55
C ILE A 289 -17.24 5.07 17.92
N ARG A 290 -16.46 5.24 18.99
CA ARG A 290 -15.91 6.53 19.42
C ARG A 290 -14.39 6.41 19.53
N LEU A 291 -13.70 7.45 19.08
CA LEU A 291 -12.25 7.56 19.20
C LEU A 291 -11.88 8.59 20.25
N GLU A 292 -10.90 8.27 21.07
CA GLU A 292 -10.19 9.22 21.93
C GLU A 292 -8.70 9.10 21.62
N THR A 293 -7.96 10.19 21.65
CA THR A 293 -6.53 10.14 21.28
C THR A 293 -5.74 11.20 22.00
N SER A 294 -4.48 10.87 22.23
CA SER A 294 -3.43 11.69 22.81
C SER A 294 -2.20 11.65 21.89
N GLU A 295 -1.12 12.34 22.28
CA GLU A 295 0.16 12.27 21.56
C GLU A 295 0.77 10.85 21.52
N THR A 296 0.39 10.00 22.48
CA THR A 296 1.00 8.68 22.68
C THR A 296 0.05 7.52 22.42
N GLU A 297 -1.25 7.75 22.31
CA GLU A 297 -2.24 6.67 22.17
C GLU A 297 -3.47 7.09 21.35
N LEU A 298 -4.10 6.13 20.66
CA LEU A 298 -5.44 6.19 20.08
C LEU A 298 -6.28 5.07 20.68
N LEU A 299 -7.34 5.44 21.39
CA LEU A 299 -8.31 4.56 22.03
C LEU A 299 -9.57 4.47 21.16
N ILE A 300 -10.01 3.24 20.88
CA ILE A 300 -11.22 2.94 20.12
C ILE A 300 -12.22 2.29 21.06
N TYR A 301 -13.36 2.94 21.27
CA TYR A 301 -14.46 2.45 22.08
C TYR A 301 -15.63 2.02 21.20
N ALA A 302 -16.33 0.94 21.59
CA ALA A 302 -17.67 0.62 21.11
C ALA A 302 -18.65 0.85 22.26
N GLY A 303 -19.50 1.87 22.13
CA GLY A 303 -20.30 2.35 23.25
C GLY A 303 -19.43 2.85 24.40
N THR A 304 -19.37 2.10 25.51
CA THR A 304 -18.50 2.39 26.66
C THR A 304 -17.34 1.41 26.81
N GLU A 305 -17.29 0.34 26.01
CA GLU A 305 -16.26 -0.68 26.08
C GLU A 305 -15.03 -0.24 25.29
N LEU A 306 -13.84 -0.28 25.90
CA LEU A 306 -12.58 -0.06 25.19
C LEU A 306 -12.25 -1.31 24.35
N VAL A 307 -12.31 -1.15 23.03
CA VAL A 307 -12.14 -2.23 22.06
C VAL A 307 -10.70 -2.33 21.57
N ARG A 308 -10.03 -1.20 21.31
CA ARG A 308 -8.61 -1.15 20.94
C ARG A 308 -7.89 0.00 21.64
N GLN A 309 -6.64 -0.24 22.01
CA GLN A 309 -5.69 0.78 22.48
C GLN A 309 -4.46 0.67 21.60
N ILE A 310 -4.26 1.67 20.74
CA ILE A 310 -3.17 1.76 19.78
C ILE A 310 -2.13 2.73 20.35
N ASP A 311 -0.96 2.22 20.69
CA ASP A 311 0.17 3.05 21.09
C ASP A 311 0.77 3.76 19.87
N LEU A 312 1.02 5.07 20.00
CA LEU A 312 1.54 5.95 18.97
C LEU A 312 2.98 6.36 19.29
N ASP A 313 3.87 6.18 18.33
CA ASP A 313 5.24 6.69 18.33
C ASP A 313 5.26 8.02 17.55
N GLN A 314 5.34 9.14 18.26
CA GLN A 314 5.27 10.49 17.68
C GLN A 314 4.02 10.74 16.81
N GLY A 315 2.87 10.23 17.27
CA GLY A 315 1.58 10.34 16.56
C GLY A 315 1.35 9.30 15.46
N SER A 316 2.29 8.37 15.25
CA SER A 316 2.17 7.31 14.24
C SER A 316 2.13 5.91 14.86
N MET A 317 1.29 5.03 14.33
CA MET A 317 1.23 3.63 14.71
C MET A 317 2.34 2.84 14.01
N LEU A 318 3.01 1.94 14.71
CA LEU A 318 3.89 0.92 14.10
C LEU A 318 3.04 -0.14 13.40
N ILE A 319 3.34 -0.40 12.12
CA ILE A 319 2.65 -1.40 11.31
C ILE A 319 3.25 -2.77 11.64
N ASN A 320 2.41 -3.74 11.97
CA ASN A 320 2.86 -5.11 12.22
C ASN A 320 2.98 -5.88 10.91
N TRP A 321 4.19 -5.91 10.36
CA TRP A 321 4.48 -6.48 9.04
C TRP A 321 4.47 -8.02 9.06
N GLY A 322 3.73 -8.64 8.13
CA GLY A 322 3.76 -10.09 7.88
C GLY A 322 4.75 -10.47 6.78
N LEU A 323 5.32 -11.68 6.80
CA LEU A 323 6.34 -12.17 5.83
C LEU A 323 5.87 -12.29 4.36
N GLY A 324 4.70 -11.77 3.99
CA GLY A 324 4.02 -12.05 2.72
C GLY A 324 3.29 -10.87 2.07
N THR A 325 3.80 -9.65 2.18
CA THR A 325 3.30 -8.53 1.36
C THR A 325 4.10 -8.36 0.05
N GLY A 326 5.08 -9.22 -0.21
CA GLY A 326 5.77 -9.29 -1.49
C GLY A 326 4.96 -10.07 -2.52
N GLN A 327 5.19 -9.81 -3.82
CA GLN A 327 4.50 -10.45 -4.95
C GLN A 327 4.53 -12.00 -4.93
N ASP A 328 5.48 -12.62 -4.22
CA ASP A 328 5.76 -14.07 -4.31
C ASP A 328 5.09 -14.97 -3.24
N SER A 329 4.34 -14.42 -2.27
CA SER A 329 3.66 -15.27 -1.27
C SER A 329 2.22 -15.54 -1.67
N GLY A 330 2.01 -16.56 -2.50
CA GLY A 330 0.74 -16.93 -3.13
C GLY A 330 -0.48 -17.19 -2.24
N GLU A 331 -0.42 -17.04 -0.92
CA GLU A 331 -1.58 -17.16 -0.03
C GLU A 331 -1.36 -16.34 1.25
N LYS A 332 -1.96 -15.13 1.37
CA LYS A 332 -2.27 -14.51 2.69
C LYS A 332 -3.54 -13.66 2.68
N HIS A 333 -3.86 -12.95 1.61
CA HIS A 333 -5.23 -12.47 1.36
C HIS A 333 -5.77 -13.22 0.15
N ARG A 334 -7.05 -13.56 0.12
CA ARG A 334 -7.64 -14.09 -1.12
C ARG A 334 -7.50 -12.98 -2.17
N ARG A 335 -6.61 -13.18 -3.13
CA ARG A 335 -6.34 -12.25 -4.23
C ARG A 335 -7.08 -12.73 -5.45
N ILE A 336 -7.81 -11.82 -6.07
CA ILE A 336 -8.39 -12.02 -7.40
C ILE A 336 -7.94 -10.86 -8.28
N GLY A 337 -7.62 -11.15 -9.54
CA GLY A 337 -7.40 -10.09 -10.52
C GLY A 337 -8.70 -9.34 -10.76
N ALA A 338 -8.64 -8.01 -10.89
CA ALA A 338 -9.78 -7.18 -11.27
C ALA A 338 -10.40 -7.64 -12.60
N GLN A 339 -9.62 -8.28 -13.46
CA GLN A 339 -10.10 -8.95 -14.65
C GLN A 339 -11.10 -10.09 -14.39
N GLY A 340 -10.95 -10.89 -13.33
CA GLY A 340 -11.94 -11.91 -13.00
C GLY A 340 -13.32 -11.30 -12.72
N VAL A 341 -13.34 -10.18 -12.00
CA VAL A 341 -14.55 -9.41 -11.70
C VAL A 341 -15.12 -8.76 -12.96
N ALA A 342 -14.26 -8.14 -13.78
CA ALA A 342 -14.68 -7.48 -15.02
C ALA A 342 -15.23 -8.47 -16.06
N ASN A 343 -14.70 -9.69 -16.14
CA ASN A 343 -15.24 -10.74 -17.01
C ASN A 343 -16.67 -11.09 -16.66
N LEU A 344 -16.96 -11.28 -15.37
CA LEU A 344 -18.32 -11.57 -14.92
C LEU A 344 -19.27 -10.43 -15.31
N TRP A 345 -18.85 -9.18 -15.12
CA TRP A 345 -19.60 -8.03 -15.58
C TRP A 345 -19.83 -8.05 -17.10
N GLN A 346 -18.79 -8.30 -17.91
CA GLN A 346 -18.89 -8.34 -19.37
C GLN A 346 -19.79 -9.48 -19.87
N GLU A 347 -19.73 -10.66 -19.25
CA GLU A 347 -20.57 -11.80 -19.62
C GLU A 347 -22.05 -11.53 -19.29
N LYS A 348 -22.34 -10.84 -18.18
CA LYS A 348 -23.70 -10.34 -17.88
C LYS A 348 -24.18 -9.33 -18.91
N GLN A 349 -23.34 -8.37 -19.28
CA GLN A 349 -23.66 -7.41 -20.34
C GLN A 349 -23.88 -8.10 -21.69
N ARG A 350 -23.10 -9.15 -22.00
CA ARG A 350 -23.27 -9.97 -23.21
C ARG A 350 -24.58 -10.74 -23.19
N LEU A 351 -24.99 -11.26 -22.03
CA LEU A 351 -26.25 -11.96 -21.85
C LEU A 351 -27.45 -11.03 -22.09
N GLU A 352 -27.40 -9.82 -21.53
CA GLU A 352 -28.40 -8.77 -21.79
C GLU A 352 -28.41 -8.35 -23.27
N ALA A 353 -27.23 -8.20 -23.88
CA ALA A 353 -27.10 -7.84 -25.30
C ALA A 353 -27.61 -8.93 -26.24
N LEU A 354 -27.48 -10.21 -25.87
CA LEU A 354 -27.98 -11.34 -26.64
C LEU A 354 -29.52 -11.35 -26.69
N ALA A 355 -30.18 -11.07 -25.56
CA ALA A 355 -31.64 -10.92 -25.51
C ALA A 355 -32.11 -9.78 -26.44
N LYS A 356 -31.42 -8.64 -26.43
CA LYS A 356 -31.70 -7.51 -27.32
C LYS A 356 -31.45 -7.86 -28.79
N THR A 357 -30.40 -8.62 -29.08
CA THR A 357 -30.06 -9.08 -30.43
C THR A 357 -31.11 -10.04 -30.98
N GLN A 358 -31.65 -10.93 -30.15
CA GLN A 358 -32.75 -11.83 -30.54
C GLN A 358 -33.98 -11.04 -30.99
N SER A 359 -34.39 -10.04 -30.19
CA SER A 359 -35.50 -9.15 -30.55
C SER A 359 -35.20 -8.36 -31.82
N GLY A 360 -33.97 -7.85 -31.98
CA GLY A 360 -33.58 -7.07 -33.17
C GLY A 360 -33.56 -7.87 -34.46
N LEU A 361 -33.18 -9.15 -34.38
CA LEU A 361 -33.26 -10.06 -35.52
C LEU A 361 -34.71 -10.35 -35.91
N LYS A 362 -35.61 -10.56 -34.94
CA LYS A 362 -37.05 -10.69 -35.23
C LYS A 362 -37.61 -9.44 -35.89
N VAL A 363 -37.22 -8.26 -35.40
CA VAL A 363 -37.63 -6.97 -35.98
C VAL A 363 -37.10 -6.81 -37.42
N ARG A 364 -35.82 -7.13 -37.67
CA ARG A 364 -35.24 -7.15 -39.02
C ARG A 364 -35.95 -8.12 -39.94
N TRP A 365 -36.31 -9.29 -39.43
CA TRP A 365 -37.07 -10.29 -40.18
C TRP A 365 -38.45 -9.75 -40.56
N ILE A 366 -39.15 -9.09 -39.62
CA ILE A 366 -40.44 -8.42 -39.89
C ILE A 366 -40.26 -7.30 -40.93
N ALA A 367 -39.12 -6.59 -40.94
CA ALA A 367 -38.85 -5.54 -41.92
C ALA A 367 -38.65 -6.05 -43.36
N LEU A 368 -38.45 -7.35 -43.58
CA LEU A 368 -38.33 -7.94 -44.93
C LEU A 368 -39.68 -8.11 -45.63
N GLY A 369 -40.78 -8.05 -44.87
CA GLY A 369 -42.13 -8.22 -45.38
C GLY A 369 -42.56 -7.09 -46.31
N ILE A 370 -43.32 -7.46 -47.35
CA ILE A 370 -43.90 -6.49 -48.28
C ILE A 370 -45.43 -6.50 -48.28
N GLN A 371 -46.06 -7.52 -47.68
CA GLN A 371 -47.51 -7.67 -47.60
C GLN A 371 -47.92 -8.29 -46.26
N MET A 372 -49.02 -7.81 -45.68
CA MET A 372 -49.62 -8.45 -44.50
C MET A 372 -50.54 -9.59 -44.96
N PRO A 373 -50.53 -10.75 -44.29
CA PRO A 373 -51.32 -11.91 -44.68
C PRO A 373 -52.83 -11.71 -44.48
N ASP A 374 -53.23 -10.88 -43.52
CA ASP A 374 -54.63 -10.61 -43.16
C ASP A 374 -54.78 -9.28 -42.38
N PRO A 375 -56.01 -8.72 -42.26
CA PRO A 375 -56.26 -7.47 -41.55
C PRO A 375 -55.96 -7.48 -40.05
N GLU A 376 -56.07 -8.63 -39.37
CA GLU A 376 -55.76 -8.73 -37.92
C GLU A 376 -54.25 -8.62 -37.69
N THR A 377 -53.44 -9.23 -38.57
CA THR A 377 -51.99 -9.09 -38.57
C THR A 377 -51.55 -7.66 -38.90
N GLU A 378 -52.26 -6.95 -39.79
CA GLU A 378 -52.02 -5.54 -40.08
C GLU A 378 -52.28 -4.65 -38.86
N GLU A 379 -53.37 -4.87 -38.13
CA GLU A 379 -53.66 -4.15 -36.87
C GLU A 379 -52.58 -4.41 -35.81
N LEU A 380 -52.09 -5.65 -35.70
CA LEU A 380 -51.00 -6.02 -34.80
C LEU A 380 -49.69 -5.33 -35.17
N TYR A 381 -49.38 -5.18 -36.47
CA TYR A 381 -48.19 -4.48 -36.96
C TYR A 381 -48.23 -2.98 -36.63
N TRP A 382 -49.38 -2.33 -36.83
CA TRP A 382 -49.53 -0.92 -36.48
C TRP A 382 -49.45 -0.70 -34.96
N SER A 383 -49.99 -1.62 -34.15
CA SER A 383 -49.82 -1.60 -32.70
C SER A 383 -48.36 -1.69 -32.28
N PHE A 384 -47.55 -2.50 -32.99
CA PHE A 384 -46.10 -2.54 -32.81
C PHE A 384 -45.42 -1.21 -33.17
N MET A 385 -45.76 -0.61 -34.32
CA MET A 385 -45.18 0.67 -34.76
C MET A 385 -45.52 1.84 -33.81
N ASP A 386 -46.73 1.85 -33.27
CA ASP A 386 -47.15 2.82 -32.25
C ASP A 386 -46.30 2.69 -30.98
N GLU A 387 -46.06 1.46 -30.53
CA GLU A 387 -45.26 1.22 -29.33
C GLU A 387 -43.77 1.50 -29.58
N VAL A 388 -43.23 1.25 -30.79
CA VAL A 388 -41.85 1.65 -31.16
C VAL A 388 -41.72 3.17 -31.07
N THR A 389 -42.68 3.90 -31.64
CA THR A 389 -42.71 5.37 -31.59
C THR A 389 -42.82 5.89 -30.16
N ARG A 390 -43.54 5.16 -29.30
CA ARG A 390 -43.65 5.48 -27.88
C ARG A 390 -42.35 5.22 -27.12
N GLN A 391 -41.66 4.12 -27.41
CA GLN A 391 -40.36 3.80 -26.82
C GLN A 391 -39.33 4.88 -27.15
N ASP A 392 -39.24 5.29 -28.42
CA ASP A 392 -38.33 6.35 -28.86
C ASP A 392 -38.57 7.67 -28.10
N LYS A 393 -39.84 8.09 -27.97
CA LYS A 393 -40.20 9.28 -27.20
C LYS A 393 -39.79 9.19 -25.73
N LEU A 394 -40.08 8.06 -25.08
CA LEU A 394 -39.74 7.84 -23.67
C LEU A 394 -38.22 7.80 -23.47
N TYR A 395 -37.50 7.13 -24.37
CA TYR A 395 -36.05 7.06 -24.38
C TYR A 395 -35.43 8.46 -24.52
N THR A 396 -35.83 9.22 -25.55
CA THR A 396 -35.37 10.59 -25.79
C THR A 396 -35.66 11.51 -24.61
N GLN A 397 -36.85 11.38 -24.02
CA GLN A 397 -37.24 12.13 -22.83
C GLN A 397 -36.37 11.77 -21.61
N ARG A 398 -36.13 10.48 -21.34
CA ARG A 398 -35.30 10.02 -20.23
C ARG A 398 -33.87 10.53 -20.37
N ILE A 399 -33.26 10.36 -21.55
CA ILE A 399 -31.88 10.80 -21.80
C ILE A 399 -31.75 12.32 -21.63
N GLY A 400 -32.73 13.09 -22.11
CA GLY A 400 -32.79 14.53 -21.87
C GLY A 400 -32.85 14.89 -20.38
N MET A 401 -33.66 14.18 -19.60
CA MET A 401 -33.79 14.37 -18.15
C MET A 401 -32.54 13.95 -17.38
N GLU A 402 -31.93 12.80 -17.71
CA GLU A 402 -30.67 12.33 -17.10
C GLU A 402 -29.53 13.33 -17.33
N ARG A 403 -29.43 13.89 -18.54
CA ARG A 403 -28.49 14.96 -18.86
C ARG A 403 -28.72 16.19 -17.97
N GLN A 404 -29.98 16.62 -17.83
CA GLN A 404 -30.33 17.79 -17.03
C GLN A 404 -30.14 17.54 -15.52
N ASP A 405 -30.47 16.36 -15.01
CA ASP A 405 -30.30 16.01 -13.60
C ASP A 405 -28.84 15.88 -13.21
N TYR A 406 -28.02 15.27 -14.06
CA TYR A 406 -26.57 15.24 -13.88
C TYR A 406 -26.01 16.66 -13.84
N PHE A 407 -26.45 17.52 -14.77
CA PHE A 407 -26.08 18.92 -14.78
C PHE A 407 -26.49 19.64 -13.49
N ASN A 408 -27.73 19.46 -13.03
CA ASN A 408 -28.23 20.07 -11.79
C ASN A 408 -27.42 19.59 -10.58
N ARG A 409 -27.14 18.29 -10.47
CA ARG A 409 -26.38 17.71 -9.35
C ARG A 409 -24.94 18.25 -9.26
N LEU A 410 -24.29 18.49 -10.39
CA LEU A 410 -22.90 18.96 -10.45
C LEU A 410 -22.76 20.47 -10.44
N TYR A 411 -23.60 21.17 -11.20
CA TYR A 411 -23.36 22.55 -11.58
C TYR A 411 -24.50 23.50 -11.17
N ASP A 412 -25.71 23.01 -10.90
CA ASP A 412 -26.81 23.87 -10.39
C ASP A 412 -27.73 23.15 -9.39
N PRO A 413 -27.25 22.88 -8.15
CA PRO A 413 -28.01 22.11 -7.18
C PRO A 413 -29.33 22.78 -6.73
N ALA A 414 -29.48 24.08 -7.00
CA ALA A 414 -30.69 24.84 -6.65
C ALA A 414 -31.89 24.46 -7.54
N GLN A 415 -31.64 23.91 -8.73
CA GLN A 415 -32.68 23.38 -9.63
C GLN A 415 -33.33 22.08 -9.10
N GLY A 416 -32.72 21.45 -8.10
CA GLY A 416 -33.18 20.17 -7.57
C GLY A 416 -32.86 18.98 -8.49
N SER A 417 -33.05 17.77 -7.96
CA SER A 417 -32.84 16.54 -8.71
C SER A 417 -34.12 16.14 -9.46
N LEU A 418 -33.97 15.71 -10.71
CA LEU A 418 -35.01 15.07 -11.51
C LEU A 418 -35.05 13.54 -11.29
N ALA A 419 -34.31 12.99 -10.32
CA ALA A 419 -34.20 11.55 -10.11
C ALA A 419 -35.57 10.84 -10.04
N ALA A 420 -36.54 11.42 -9.33
CA ALA A 420 -37.89 10.83 -9.22
C ALA A 420 -38.64 10.82 -10.56
N GLU A 421 -38.41 11.81 -11.42
CA GLU A 421 -39.03 11.90 -12.73
C GLU A 421 -38.33 10.97 -13.74
N ILE A 422 -37.00 10.88 -13.65
CA ILE A 422 -36.19 9.91 -14.39
C ILE A 422 -36.64 8.48 -14.04
N ASP A 423 -36.79 8.15 -12.76
CA ASP A 423 -37.23 6.83 -12.31
C ASP A 423 -38.65 6.51 -12.82
N ARG A 424 -39.54 7.50 -12.88
CA ARG A 424 -40.88 7.34 -13.47
C ARG A 424 -40.79 7.01 -14.96
N VAL A 425 -40.06 7.82 -15.73
CA VAL A 425 -39.92 7.61 -17.18
C VAL A 425 -39.22 6.29 -17.48
N ARG A 426 -38.20 5.92 -16.70
CA ARG A 426 -37.50 4.63 -16.78
C ARG A 426 -38.47 3.46 -16.55
N GLY A 427 -39.39 3.58 -15.58
CA GLY A 427 -40.45 2.59 -15.36
C GLY A 427 -41.45 2.49 -16.52
N GLU A 428 -41.84 3.62 -17.11
CA GLU A 428 -42.72 3.67 -18.29
C GLU A 428 -42.04 3.06 -19.52
N GLU A 429 -40.76 3.35 -19.72
CA GLU A 429 -39.93 2.79 -20.79
C GLU A 429 -39.79 1.27 -20.64
N GLN A 430 -39.56 0.75 -19.44
CA GLN A 430 -39.48 -0.70 -19.19
C GLN A 430 -40.82 -1.42 -19.47
N GLN A 431 -41.95 -0.77 -19.15
CA GLN A 431 -43.27 -1.29 -19.50
C GLN A 431 -43.48 -1.31 -21.03
N CYS A 432 -43.11 -0.23 -21.71
CA CYS A 432 -43.15 -0.11 -23.16
C CYS A 432 -42.27 -1.18 -23.84
N GLU A 433 -41.04 -1.36 -23.38
CA GLU A 433 -40.11 -2.38 -23.88
C GLU A 433 -40.66 -3.81 -23.69
N THR A 434 -41.28 -4.09 -22.53
CA THR A 434 -41.95 -5.38 -22.28
C THR A 434 -43.11 -5.62 -23.26
N GLN A 435 -43.92 -4.59 -23.53
CA GLN A 435 -45.01 -4.68 -24.49
C GLN A 435 -44.49 -4.88 -25.92
N LEU A 436 -43.42 -4.19 -26.29
CA LEU A 436 -42.76 -4.35 -27.58
C LEU A 436 -42.23 -5.77 -27.80
N PHE A 437 -41.54 -6.36 -26.82
CA PHE A 437 -41.07 -7.73 -26.94
C PHE A 437 -42.22 -8.72 -27.15
N GLN A 438 -43.34 -8.54 -26.43
CA GLN A 438 -44.54 -9.37 -26.63
C GLN A 438 -45.19 -9.17 -28.00
N LEU A 439 -45.15 -7.95 -28.55
CA LEU A 439 -45.68 -7.65 -29.88
C LEU A 439 -44.78 -8.24 -30.97
N VAL A 440 -43.47 -8.06 -30.86
CA VAL A 440 -42.47 -8.63 -31.77
C VAL A 440 -42.56 -10.15 -31.81
N ASP A 441 -42.68 -10.81 -30.65
CA ASP A 441 -42.82 -12.26 -30.58
C ASP A 441 -44.10 -12.76 -31.24
N ARG A 442 -45.23 -12.08 -31.00
CA ARG A 442 -46.51 -12.42 -31.62
C ARG A 442 -46.48 -12.21 -33.14
N LEU A 443 -45.97 -11.06 -33.59
CA LEU A 443 -45.83 -10.74 -35.01
C LEU A 443 -44.94 -11.77 -35.70
N PHE A 444 -43.75 -12.03 -35.15
CA PHE A 444 -42.84 -13.01 -35.71
C PHE A 444 -43.48 -14.40 -35.79
N ALA A 445 -44.22 -14.83 -34.77
CA ALA A 445 -44.89 -16.14 -34.76
C ALA A 445 -45.98 -16.26 -35.85
N VAL A 446 -46.79 -15.22 -36.05
CA VAL A 446 -47.87 -15.24 -37.08
C VAL A 446 -47.29 -15.12 -38.49
N LEU A 447 -46.31 -14.24 -38.67
CA LEU A 447 -45.73 -13.95 -39.97
C LEU A 447 -44.83 -15.10 -40.46
N SER A 448 -44.05 -15.72 -39.57
CA SER A 448 -43.21 -16.89 -39.94
C SER A 448 -44.03 -18.11 -40.36
N GLN A 449 -45.25 -18.29 -39.82
CA GLN A 449 -46.19 -19.32 -40.28
C GLN A 449 -46.76 -19.04 -41.68
N ASN A 450 -46.79 -17.77 -42.10
CA ASN A 450 -47.29 -17.30 -43.40
C ASN A 450 -46.16 -16.74 -44.28
N ARG A 451 -44.95 -17.29 -44.14
CA ARG A 451 -43.70 -16.76 -44.73
C ARG A 451 -43.82 -16.41 -46.21
N ASP A 452 -44.33 -17.33 -47.03
CA ASP A 452 -44.43 -17.14 -48.49
C ASP A 452 -45.46 -16.06 -48.87
N SER A 453 -46.50 -15.86 -48.05
CA SER A 453 -47.47 -14.79 -48.26
C SER A 453 -46.90 -13.43 -47.84
N PHE A 454 -46.03 -13.41 -46.83
CA PHE A 454 -45.45 -12.21 -46.24
C PHE A 454 -44.28 -11.63 -47.04
N LEU A 455 -43.38 -12.49 -47.52
CA LEU A 455 -42.23 -12.13 -48.36
C LEU A 455 -42.63 -11.88 -49.83
N GLY A 456 -43.87 -12.21 -50.21
CA GLY A 456 -44.36 -12.20 -51.60
C GLY A 456 -44.19 -13.57 -52.25
N LYS A 457 -45.15 -14.02 -53.06
CA LYS A 457 -45.07 -15.36 -53.68
C LYS A 457 -43.86 -15.47 -54.62
N PRO A 458 -43.21 -16.65 -54.70
CA PRO A 458 -42.20 -16.90 -55.74
C PRO A 458 -42.86 -16.73 -57.13
N PRO A 459 -42.25 -15.99 -58.07
CA PRO A 459 -42.84 -15.75 -59.37
C PRO A 459 -43.11 -17.07 -60.11
N GLU A 460 -44.39 -17.35 -60.40
CA GLU A 460 -44.81 -18.58 -61.08
C GLU A 460 -44.32 -18.60 -62.52
N GLY A 461 -43.41 -19.53 -62.84
CA GLY A 461 -43.13 -19.96 -64.20
C GLY A 461 -42.28 -18.98 -65.03
N SER A 462 -41.13 -19.49 -65.44
CA SER A 462 -40.31 -18.96 -66.53
C SER A 462 -41.16 -18.65 -67.78
N GLN A 463 -41.53 -17.37 -67.97
CA GLN A 463 -41.64 -16.68 -69.28
C GLN A 463 -42.27 -15.27 -69.24
N GLY A 464 -42.62 -14.70 -68.07
CA GLY A 464 -43.18 -13.33 -68.02
C GLY A 464 -42.88 -12.46 -66.80
N GLY A 465 -42.20 -12.97 -65.77
CA GLY A 465 -41.82 -12.17 -64.60
C GLY A 465 -40.62 -11.27 -64.89
N ASN A 466 -40.67 -10.02 -64.43
CA ASN A 466 -39.58 -9.06 -64.60
C ASN A 466 -38.34 -9.56 -63.84
N SER A 467 -37.15 -9.59 -64.45
CA SER A 467 -35.95 -10.20 -63.86
C SER A 467 -35.53 -9.56 -62.52
N GLU A 468 -35.92 -8.31 -62.30
CA GLU A 468 -35.70 -7.57 -61.05
C GLU A 468 -36.58 -8.09 -59.90
N GLU A 469 -37.84 -8.47 -60.14
CA GLU A 469 -38.76 -8.96 -59.10
C GLU A 469 -38.35 -10.34 -58.57
N VAL A 470 -37.86 -11.21 -59.47
CA VAL A 470 -37.31 -12.52 -59.11
C VAL A 470 -36.06 -12.37 -58.25
N ALA A 471 -35.18 -11.42 -58.60
CA ALA A 471 -33.95 -11.14 -57.86
C ALA A 471 -34.23 -10.55 -56.47
N ASP A 472 -35.17 -9.61 -56.38
CA ASP A 472 -35.57 -8.97 -55.13
C ASP A 472 -36.24 -9.94 -54.14
N TYR A 473 -37.16 -10.80 -54.62
CA TYR A 473 -37.72 -11.88 -53.79
C TYR A 473 -36.64 -12.86 -53.31
N SER A 474 -35.76 -13.31 -54.23
CA SER A 474 -34.70 -14.27 -53.87
C SER A 474 -33.73 -13.70 -52.83
N GLN A 475 -33.42 -12.41 -52.92
CA GLN A 475 -32.59 -11.71 -51.94
C GLN A 475 -33.26 -11.64 -50.56
N ARG A 476 -34.56 -11.28 -50.51
CA ARG A 476 -35.32 -11.21 -49.25
C ARG A 476 -35.51 -12.59 -48.62
N ALA A 477 -35.77 -13.62 -49.44
CA ALA A 477 -35.87 -15.00 -48.97
C ALA A 477 -34.55 -15.51 -48.38
N GLN A 478 -33.42 -15.21 -49.02
CA GLN A 478 -32.09 -15.53 -48.51
C GLN A 478 -31.80 -14.82 -47.17
N GLN A 479 -32.11 -13.53 -47.07
CA GLN A 479 -31.95 -12.77 -45.82
C GLN A 479 -32.83 -13.32 -44.69
N ALA A 480 -34.06 -13.75 -45.01
CA ALA A 480 -34.95 -14.38 -44.05
C ALA A 480 -34.37 -15.72 -43.55
N ASP A 481 -33.85 -16.57 -44.45
CA ASP A 481 -33.20 -17.84 -44.08
C ASP A 481 -31.98 -17.62 -43.17
N GLU A 482 -31.13 -16.62 -43.49
CA GLU A 482 -29.97 -16.26 -42.68
C GLU A 482 -30.38 -15.80 -41.27
N ILE A 483 -31.42 -14.96 -41.15
CA ILE A 483 -31.92 -14.49 -39.86
C ILE A 483 -32.58 -15.64 -39.07
N GLU A 484 -33.38 -16.49 -39.70
CA GLU A 484 -34.01 -17.65 -39.05
C GLU A 484 -32.97 -18.65 -38.52
N ALA A 485 -31.88 -18.87 -39.28
CA ALA A 485 -30.76 -19.69 -38.82
C ALA A 485 -30.10 -19.11 -37.56
N LEU A 486 -29.87 -17.80 -37.51
CA LEU A 486 -29.33 -17.12 -36.32
C LEU A 486 -30.29 -17.20 -35.13
N LEU A 487 -31.59 -16.96 -35.36
CA LEU A 487 -32.63 -17.06 -34.32
C LEU A 487 -32.75 -18.47 -33.73
N THR A 488 -32.35 -19.50 -34.48
CA THR A 488 -32.31 -20.89 -34.02
C THR A 488 -31.10 -21.17 -33.12
N GLN A 489 -29.96 -20.48 -33.33
CA GLN A 489 -28.74 -20.64 -32.53
C GLN A 489 -28.81 -19.88 -31.19
N ILE A 490 -29.35 -18.66 -31.19
CA ILE A 490 -29.35 -17.77 -30.02
C ILE A 490 -29.90 -18.41 -28.73
N PRO A 491 -31.00 -19.19 -28.73
CA PRO A 491 -31.47 -19.83 -27.51
C PRO A 491 -30.44 -20.76 -26.86
N GLN A 492 -29.66 -21.50 -27.65
CA GLN A 492 -28.60 -22.36 -27.11
C GLN A 492 -27.44 -21.52 -26.57
N ASP A 493 -26.98 -20.53 -27.35
CA ASP A 493 -25.92 -19.61 -26.92
C ASP A 493 -26.30 -18.89 -25.61
N ARG A 494 -27.59 -18.57 -25.46
CA ARG A 494 -28.14 -17.97 -24.25
C ARG A 494 -28.08 -18.92 -23.06
N ILE A 495 -28.51 -20.17 -23.22
CA ILE A 495 -28.45 -21.19 -22.16
C ILE A 495 -26.98 -21.39 -21.72
N ASP A 496 -26.07 -21.58 -22.68
CA ASP A 496 -24.66 -21.79 -22.40
C ASP A 496 -24.04 -20.58 -21.66
N LEU A 497 -24.43 -19.37 -22.05
CA LEU A 497 -23.99 -18.13 -21.40
C LEU A 497 -24.61 -17.94 -20.01
N GLU A 498 -25.90 -18.26 -19.82
CA GLU A 498 -26.58 -18.23 -18.51
C GLU A 498 -25.92 -19.21 -17.53
N GLU A 499 -25.59 -20.42 -17.98
CA GLU A 499 -24.84 -21.40 -17.19
C GLU A 499 -23.44 -20.88 -16.81
N ASN A 500 -22.74 -20.26 -17.76
CA ASN A 500 -21.41 -19.69 -17.52
C ASN A 500 -21.46 -18.52 -16.52
N VAL A 501 -22.42 -17.60 -16.68
CA VAL A 501 -22.63 -16.47 -15.76
C VAL A 501 -22.94 -16.99 -14.36
N THR A 502 -23.88 -17.93 -14.22
CA THR A 502 -24.26 -18.51 -12.93
C THR A 502 -23.05 -19.15 -12.23
N ARG A 503 -22.25 -19.93 -12.97
CA ARG A 503 -21.01 -20.52 -12.45
C ARG A 503 -20.02 -19.46 -11.96
N LEU A 504 -19.80 -18.40 -12.73
CA LEU A 504 -18.89 -17.32 -12.36
C LEU A 504 -19.41 -16.50 -11.16
N GLU A 505 -20.73 -16.30 -11.06
CA GLU A 505 -21.35 -15.67 -9.88
C GLU A 505 -21.11 -16.49 -8.61
N ASP A 506 -21.31 -17.80 -8.68
CA ASP A 506 -21.08 -18.71 -7.55
C ASP A 506 -19.60 -18.73 -7.14
N GLU A 507 -18.68 -18.80 -8.11
CA GLU A 507 -17.24 -18.71 -7.86
C GLU A 507 -16.86 -17.37 -7.21
N MET A 508 -17.41 -16.26 -7.70
CA MET A 508 -17.15 -14.94 -7.15
C MET A 508 -17.70 -14.81 -5.72
N ALA A 509 -18.94 -15.24 -5.49
CA ALA A 509 -19.59 -15.19 -4.19
C ALA A 509 -18.83 -16.01 -3.14
N GLN A 510 -18.32 -17.20 -3.49
CA GLN A 510 -17.47 -18.00 -2.60
C GLN A 510 -16.20 -17.26 -2.16
N ILE A 511 -15.70 -16.35 -2.98
CA ILE A 511 -14.49 -15.57 -2.70
C ILE A 511 -14.83 -14.33 -1.88
N VAL A 512 -15.85 -13.55 -2.26
CA VAL A 512 -16.08 -12.17 -1.79
C VAL A 512 -17.24 -12.01 -0.81
N ALA A 513 -18.16 -12.97 -0.71
CA ALA A 513 -19.37 -12.80 0.09
C ALA A 513 -19.06 -12.57 1.57
N GLY A 514 -19.60 -11.48 2.12
CA GLY A 514 -19.41 -11.07 3.51
C GLY A 514 -18.01 -10.54 3.83
N LYS A 515 -17.20 -10.18 2.81
CA LYS A 515 -15.82 -9.71 2.97
C LYS A 515 -15.63 -8.30 2.43
N ILE A 516 -14.57 -7.66 2.89
CA ILE A 516 -14.10 -6.37 2.38
C ILE A 516 -13.28 -6.62 1.11
N CYS A 517 -13.68 -6.02 0.00
CA CYS A 517 -12.96 -6.06 -1.26
C CYS A 517 -12.14 -4.78 -1.42
N LEU A 518 -10.82 -4.93 -1.33
CA LEU A 518 -9.85 -3.85 -1.48
C LEU A 518 -9.34 -3.83 -2.91
N ILE A 519 -9.72 -2.81 -3.68
CA ILE A 519 -9.36 -2.63 -5.09
C ILE A 519 -8.20 -1.65 -5.18
N GLY A 520 -7.11 -2.04 -5.83
CA GLY A 520 -5.93 -1.18 -5.96
C GLY A 520 -4.93 -1.74 -6.96
N SER A 521 -3.98 -0.89 -7.36
CA SER A 521 -3.00 -1.23 -8.37
C SER A 521 -1.84 -2.05 -7.80
N THR A 522 -1.54 -3.17 -8.45
CA THR A 522 -0.34 -3.99 -8.19
C THR A 522 0.48 -4.19 -9.47
N ALA A 523 0.05 -3.60 -10.58
CA ALA A 523 0.73 -3.64 -11.87
C ALA A 523 2.03 -2.83 -11.83
N THR A 524 3.06 -3.34 -12.49
CA THR A 524 4.41 -2.74 -12.51
C THR A 524 4.40 -1.31 -13.06
N SER A 525 3.45 -1.00 -13.95
CA SER A 525 3.34 0.28 -14.64
C SER A 525 2.39 1.30 -14.00
N ALA A 526 1.62 0.89 -12.98
CA ALA A 526 0.53 1.70 -12.44
C ALA A 526 0.45 1.71 -10.91
N ALA A 527 1.14 0.81 -10.21
CA ALA A 527 1.12 0.75 -8.76
C ALA A 527 2.09 1.75 -8.14
N ASP A 528 1.70 2.31 -6.98
CA ASP A 528 2.60 3.06 -6.12
C ASP A 528 3.38 2.06 -5.27
N PHE A 529 4.61 1.76 -5.68
CA PHE A 529 5.49 0.86 -4.95
C PHE A 529 6.26 1.63 -3.89
N VAL A 530 6.15 1.17 -2.65
CA VAL A 530 6.84 1.76 -1.50
C VAL A 530 7.78 0.74 -0.84
N PRO A 531 8.98 1.17 -0.43
CA PRO A 531 9.87 0.34 0.37
C PRO A 531 9.29 0.02 1.74
N THR A 532 9.30 -1.24 2.13
CA THR A 532 8.86 -1.71 3.46
C THR A 532 9.93 -2.62 4.09
N PRO A 533 9.83 -2.94 5.39
CA PRO A 533 10.76 -3.87 6.05
C PRO A 533 10.86 -5.25 5.39
N ILE A 534 9.79 -5.66 4.72
CA ILE A 534 9.62 -7.00 4.14
C ILE A 534 9.86 -7.04 2.62
N GLY A 535 9.85 -5.90 1.93
CA GLY A 535 10.21 -5.83 0.50
C GLY A 535 10.38 -4.38 0.02
N GLU A 536 11.35 -4.14 -0.86
CA GLU A 536 11.63 -2.81 -1.43
C GLU A 536 10.54 -2.38 -2.43
N ASP A 537 9.89 -3.33 -3.12
CA ASP A 537 8.83 -3.06 -4.10
C ASP A 537 7.48 -3.57 -3.58
N THR A 538 6.97 -2.97 -2.50
CA THR A 538 5.67 -3.35 -1.93
C THR A 538 4.56 -2.46 -2.51
N PRO A 539 3.51 -3.02 -3.16
CA PRO A 539 2.37 -2.23 -3.60
C PRO A 539 1.68 -1.49 -2.43
N GLY A 540 1.30 -0.22 -2.62
CA GLY A 540 0.63 0.62 -1.62
C GLY A 540 -0.62 -0.04 -1.00
N ILE A 541 -1.40 -0.75 -1.81
CA ILE A 541 -2.56 -1.54 -1.35
C ILE A 541 -2.21 -2.54 -0.24
N ASN A 542 -0.99 -3.11 -0.25
CA ASN A 542 -0.55 -4.05 0.78
C ASN A 542 -0.20 -3.36 2.10
N VAL A 543 0.18 -2.08 2.05
CA VAL A 543 0.34 -1.26 3.25
C VAL A 543 -1.02 -1.09 3.92
N HIS A 544 -2.06 -0.74 3.16
CA HIS A 544 -3.43 -0.63 3.69
C HIS A 544 -3.93 -1.94 4.31
N ALA A 545 -3.71 -3.08 3.64
CA ALA A 545 -4.05 -4.39 4.20
C ALA A 545 -3.31 -4.68 5.52
N SER A 546 -2.01 -4.38 5.59
CA SER A 546 -1.20 -4.60 6.79
C SER A 546 -1.65 -3.71 7.97
N ILE A 547 -2.04 -2.47 7.69
CA ILE A 547 -2.60 -1.55 8.70
C ILE A 547 -3.95 -2.07 9.20
N TYR A 548 -4.83 -2.49 8.29
CA TYR A 548 -6.12 -3.07 8.62
C TYR A 548 -5.96 -4.30 9.53
N ASP A 549 -5.10 -5.23 9.15
CA ASP A 549 -4.81 -6.44 9.92
C ASP A 549 -4.28 -6.11 11.31
N THR A 550 -3.33 -5.17 11.40
CA THR A 550 -2.75 -4.72 12.68
C THR A 550 -3.83 -4.20 13.64
N ILE A 551 -4.78 -3.39 13.15
CA ILE A 551 -5.84 -2.80 13.97
C ILE A 551 -6.90 -3.82 14.36
N VAL A 552 -7.39 -4.60 13.39
CA VAL A 552 -8.52 -5.51 13.61
C VAL A 552 -8.09 -6.76 14.38
N SER A 553 -6.88 -7.30 14.15
CA SER A 553 -6.34 -8.40 14.97
C SER A 553 -6.05 -7.99 16.42
N GLY A 554 -5.74 -6.71 16.65
CA GLY A 554 -5.26 -6.24 17.93
C GLY A 554 -3.78 -6.61 18.21
N GLU A 555 -3.04 -7.11 17.21
CA GLU A 555 -1.59 -7.33 17.29
C GLU A 555 -0.81 -6.00 17.16
N LEU A 556 -1.15 -5.06 18.03
CA LEU A 556 -0.65 -3.68 18.04
C LEU A 556 0.73 -3.62 18.69
N ILE A 557 1.75 -3.20 17.92
CA ILE A 557 3.12 -3.10 18.40
C ILE A 557 3.28 -1.83 19.23
N ARG A 558 3.67 -2.03 20.49
CA ARG A 558 3.96 -0.99 21.47
C ARG A 558 5.45 -0.66 21.44
N PRO A 559 5.86 0.56 21.10
CA PRO A 559 7.24 0.98 21.29
C PRO A 559 7.55 1.02 22.79
N ALA A 560 8.70 0.49 23.21
CA ALA A 560 9.12 0.60 24.58
C ALA A 560 9.36 2.07 24.97
N GLY A 561 8.76 2.48 26.09
CA GLY A 561 8.93 3.84 26.60
C GLY A 561 10.40 4.17 26.94
N PHE A 562 10.70 5.46 26.99
CA PHE A 562 12.03 6.00 27.27
C PHE A 562 12.73 5.32 28.46
N ALA A 563 12.04 5.20 29.59
CA ALA A 563 12.61 4.65 30.81
C ALA A 563 13.02 3.18 30.66
N LEU A 564 12.24 2.38 29.91
CA LEU A 564 12.52 0.97 29.71
C LEU A 564 13.74 0.78 28.80
N ASN A 565 13.79 1.50 27.67
CA ASN A 565 14.96 1.47 26.77
C ASN A 565 16.24 1.91 27.48
N LEU A 566 16.19 3.03 28.22
CA LEU A 566 17.34 3.49 29.01
C LEU A 566 17.77 2.45 30.04
N THR A 567 16.83 1.84 30.74
CA THR A 567 17.13 0.79 31.73
C THR A 567 17.82 -0.40 31.08
N VAL A 568 17.36 -0.86 29.92
CA VAL A 568 17.97 -1.97 29.19
C VAL A 568 19.40 -1.62 28.72
N ILE A 569 19.63 -0.41 28.22
CA ILE A 569 20.98 0.07 27.84
C ILE A 569 21.91 0.07 29.06
N LEU A 570 21.47 0.61 30.19
CA LEU A 570 22.27 0.67 31.42
C LEU A 570 22.57 -0.73 31.98
N LEU A 571 21.57 -1.63 31.97
CA LEU A 571 21.74 -3.01 32.41
C LEU A 571 22.70 -3.79 31.49
N ALA A 572 22.60 -3.61 30.18
CA ALA A 572 23.50 -4.23 29.21
C ALA A 572 24.97 -3.86 29.47
N GLY A 573 25.25 -2.58 29.67
CA GLY A 573 26.59 -2.10 30.00
C GLY A 573 27.08 -2.56 31.37
N LEU A 574 26.20 -2.58 32.38
CA LEU A 574 26.52 -3.08 33.73
C LEU A 574 26.86 -4.57 33.71
N ILE A 575 26.07 -5.40 33.01
CA ILE A 575 26.29 -6.85 32.88
C ILE A 575 27.68 -7.10 32.27
N VAL A 576 28.02 -6.45 31.15
CA VAL A 576 29.32 -6.61 30.50
C VAL A 576 30.46 -6.12 31.40
N SER A 577 30.27 -5.01 32.12
CA SER A 577 31.26 -4.47 33.06
C SER A 577 31.55 -5.45 34.21
N LEU A 578 30.50 -6.01 34.83
CA LEU A 578 30.63 -6.99 35.91
C LEU A 578 31.25 -8.30 35.44
N LEU A 579 30.83 -8.78 34.27
CA LEU A 579 31.36 -10.00 33.66
C LEU A 579 32.86 -9.84 33.33
N SER A 580 33.24 -8.65 32.86
CA SER A 580 34.64 -8.30 32.61
C SER A 580 35.51 -8.32 33.87
N LEU A 581 34.96 -8.25 35.09
CA LEU A 581 35.78 -8.39 36.31
C LEU A 581 36.28 -9.82 36.55
N ARG A 582 35.64 -10.82 35.92
CA ARG A 582 35.96 -12.25 36.13
C ARG A 582 36.54 -12.92 34.89
N LEU A 583 36.23 -12.43 33.69
CA LEU A 583 36.69 -13.04 32.45
C LEU A 583 38.05 -12.52 31.99
N LYS A 584 38.89 -13.46 31.52
CA LYS A 584 40.09 -13.18 30.73
C LYS A 584 39.68 -12.66 29.35
N ALA A 585 40.49 -11.79 28.73
CA ALA A 585 40.20 -11.17 27.44
C ALA A 585 39.80 -12.19 26.35
N ALA A 586 40.53 -13.31 26.27
CA ALA A 586 40.27 -14.38 25.29
C ALA A 586 38.88 -15.05 25.41
N MET A 587 38.32 -15.15 26.63
CA MET A 587 37.00 -15.75 26.85
C MET A 587 35.88 -14.71 26.84
N GLY A 588 36.20 -13.43 27.06
CA GLY A 588 35.22 -12.35 27.12
C GLY A 588 34.50 -12.10 25.80
N GLY A 589 35.23 -12.14 24.68
CA GLY A 589 34.69 -11.83 23.35
C GLY A 589 33.52 -12.75 22.93
N PRO A 590 33.71 -14.08 22.88
CA PRO A 590 32.64 -15.01 22.50
C PRO A 590 31.42 -14.92 23.41
N ILE A 591 31.61 -14.66 24.71
CA ILE A 591 30.49 -14.55 25.66
C ILE A 591 29.69 -13.27 25.43
N VAL A 592 30.35 -12.13 25.19
CA VAL A 592 29.66 -10.87 24.89
C VAL A 592 28.91 -10.95 23.56
N ILE A 593 29.50 -11.56 22.53
CA ILE A 593 28.82 -11.81 21.26
C ILE A 593 27.60 -12.72 21.48
N GLY A 594 27.75 -13.80 22.25
CA GLY A 594 26.66 -14.70 22.60
C GLY A 594 25.52 -14.01 23.34
N LEU A 595 25.83 -13.08 24.26
CA LEU A 595 24.83 -12.27 24.96
C LEU A 595 24.11 -11.30 24.02
N ALA A 596 24.83 -10.65 23.11
CA ALA A 596 24.24 -9.76 22.11
C ALA A 596 23.28 -10.51 21.17
N VAL A 597 23.70 -11.68 20.67
CA VAL A 597 22.87 -12.55 19.82
C VAL A 597 21.67 -13.07 20.60
N LEU A 598 21.86 -13.53 21.85
CA LEU A 598 20.78 -13.99 22.70
C LEU A 598 19.75 -12.88 22.94
N TYR A 599 20.19 -11.65 23.22
CA TYR A 599 19.31 -10.51 23.38
C TYR A 599 18.50 -10.23 22.10
N ALA A 600 19.15 -10.20 20.94
CA ALA A 600 18.49 -10.00 19.65
C ALA A 600 17.43 -11.09 19.36
N LEU A 601 17.78 -12.36 19.59
CA LEU A 601 16.87 -13.49 19.40
C LEU A 601 15.70 -13.48 20.39
N LEU A 602 15.93 -13.12 21.65
CA LEU A 602 14.86 -12.95 22.64
C LEU A 602 13.91 -11.83 22.23
N ASN A 603 14.45 -10.69 21.76
CA ASN A 603 13.64 -9.56 21.32
C ASN A 603 12.72 -9.97 20.15
N ALA A 604 13.30 -10.62 19.13
CA ALA A 604 12.56 -11.05 17.94
C ALA A 604 11.58 -12.19 18.23
N HIS A 605 12.00 -13.28 18.88
CA HIS A 605 11.18 -14.50 18.95
C HIS A 605 10.37 -14.67 20.24
N VAL A 606 10.63 -13.87 21.27
CA VAL A 606 9.93 -13.98 22.56
C VAL A 606 9.23 -12.67 22.91
N ILE A 607 9.96 -11.55 22.92
CA ILE A 607 9.43 -10.29 23.47
C ILE A 607 8.36 -9.70 22.55
N LEU A 608 8.70 -9.49 21.27
CA LEU A 608 7.76 -8.94 20.31
C LEU A 608 6.52 -9.84 20.13
N PRO A 609 6.62 -11.17 19.87
CA PRO A 609 5.44 -11.96 19.55
C PRO A 609 4.56 -12.27 20.77
N ARG A 610 5.10 -12.19 22.00
CA ARG A 610 4.35 -12.52 23.22
C ARG A 610 3.71 -11.29 23.88
N TRP A 611 4.37 -10.14 23.81
CA TRP A 611 3.92 -8.92 24.48
C TRP A 611 3.61 -7.77 23.53
N ASN A 612 3.77 -7.97 22.21
CA ASN A 612 3.71 -6.93 21.19
C ASN A 612 4.59 -5.72 21.56
N LEU A 613 5.70 -5.95 22.26
CA LEU A 613 6.58 -4.89 22.76
C LEU A 613 7.85 -4.84 21.92
N HIS A 614 8.13 -3.69 21.32
CA HIS A 614 9.36 -3.45 20.61
C HIS A 614 10.39 -2.74 21.51
N LEU A 615 11.46 -3.45 21.88
CA LEU A 615 12.61 -2.90 22.60
C LEU A 615 13.70 -2.45 21.63
N ALA A 616 14.41 -1.38 21.99
CA ALA A 616 15.57 -0.93 21.22
C ALA A 616 16.63 -2.03 21.13
N MET A 617 17.13 -2.33 19.94
CA MET A 617 18.10 -3.40 19.70
C MET A 617 19.51 -2.86 19.47
N ALA A 618 19.67 -1.80 18.68
CA ALA A 618 20.99 -1.35 18.25
C ALA A 618 21.83 -0.82 19.41
N PHE A 619 21.24 -0.01 20.30
CA PHE A 619 21.99 0.62 21.40
C PHE A 619 22.37 -0.33 22.53
N PRO A 620 21.52 -1.24 23.02
CA PRO A 620 21.96 -2.23 24.01
C PRO A 620 23.08 -3.12 23.48
N VAL A 621 22.98 -3.61 22.24
CA VAL A 621 24.04 -4.42 21.60
C VAL A 621 25.31 -3.60 21.42
N GLY A 622 25.21 -2.39 20.87
CA GLY A 622 26.33 -1.47 20.70
C GLY A 622 27.02 -1.15 22.03
N THR A 623 26.24 -0.97 23.10
CA THR A 623 26.76 -0.73 24.46
C THR A 623 27.55 -1.93 24.97
N MET A 624 27.03 -3.15 24.80
CA MET A 624 27.75 -4.38 25.19
C MET A 624 29.10 -4.47 24.47
N LEU A 625 29.12 -4.22 23.15
CA LEU A 625 30.32 -4.29 22.33
C LEU A 625 31.33 -3.18 22.66
N CYS A 626 30.88 -1.92 22.77
CA CYS A 626 31.72 -0.78 23.08
C CYS A 626 32.35 -0.90 24.48
N VAL A 627 31.56 -1.26 25.50
CA VAL A 627 32.08 -1.49 26.86
C VAL A 627 33.11 -2.61 26.83
N PHE A 628 32.84 -3.72 26.14
CA PHE A 628 33.80 -4.82 26.03
C PHE A 628 35.12 -4.39 25.38
N VAL A 629 35.08 -3.65 24.27
CA VAL A 629 36.26 -3.16 23.56
C VAL A 629 37.07 -2.22 24.45
N VAL A 630 36.43 -1.21 25.06
CA VAL A 630 37.11 -0.23 25.93
C VAL A 630 37.78 -0.92 27.12
N LEU A 631 37.08 -1.84 27.79
CA LEU A 631 37.64 -2.55 28.93
C LEU A 631 38.76 -3.51 28.55
N THR A 632 38.66 -4.15 27.38
CA THR A 632 39.72 -5.04 26.87
C THR A 632 40.98 -4.25 26.54
N ILE A 633 40.86 -3.13 25.82
CA ILE A 633 41.98 -2.24 25.53
C ILE A 633 42.63 -1.75 26.83
N TYR A 634 41.82 -1.32 27.81
CA TYR A 634 42.33 -0.87 29.11
C TYR A 634 43.15 -1.96 29.80
N LYS A 635 42.62 -3.20 29.88
CA LYS A 635 43.31 -4.34 30.50
C LYS A 635 44.62 -4.66 29.79
N GLU A 636 44.63 -4.75 28.46
CA GLU A 636 45.86 -5.06 27.71
C GLU A 636 46.93 -3.96 27.90
N LEU A 637 46.53 -2.69 27.92
CA LEU A 637 47.45 -1.58 28.17
C LEU A 637 47.99 -1.56 29.61
N THR A 638 47.19 -1.95 30.62
CA THR A 638 47.65 -1.97 32.02
C THR A 638 48.42 -3.23 32.38
N GLU A 639 47.97 -4.41 31.93
CA GLU A 639 48.66 -5.68 32.13
C GLU A 639 49.98 -5.73 31.33
N GLY A 640 49.99 -5.18 30.11
CA GLY A 640 51.20 -5.06 29.28
C GLY A 640 52.27 -4.20 29.94
N ARG A 641 51.88 -3.06 30.54
CA ARG A 641 52.81 -2.18 31.26
C ARG A 641 53.42 -2.84 32.49
N GLN A 642 52.65 -3.65 33.23
CA GLN A 642 53.19 -4.38 34.39
C GLN A 642 54.24 -5.41 33.97
N LYS A 643 54.00 -6.16 32.89
CA LYS A 643 54.97 -7.12 32.35
C LYS A 643 56.26 -6.42 31.87
N THR A 644 56.14 -5.32 31.14
CA THR A 644 57.31 -4.56 30.64
C THR A 644 58.09 -3.89 31.76
N PHE A 645 57.41 -3.31 32.76
CA PHE A 645 58.07 -2.72 33.93
C PHE A 645 58.86 -3.77 34.73
N ILE A 646 58.27 -4.93 35.00
CA ILE A 646 58.97 -6.05 35.64
C ILE A 646 60.18 -6.45 34.79
N LYS A 647 60.00 -6.66 33.47
CA LYS A 647 61.10 -7.01 32.57
C LYS A 647 62.24 -5.99 32.58
N GLN A 648 61.94 -4.69 32.61
CA GLN A 648 62.94 -3.61 32.68
C GLN A 648 63.63 -3.51 34.04
N ALA A 649 62.88 -3.66 35.14
CA ALA A 649 63.47 -3.61 36.48
C ALA A 649 64.46 -4.75 36.71
N PHE A 650 64.17 -5.96 36.21
CA PHE A 650 65.08 -7.10 36.33
C PHE A 650 66.30 -7.04 35.40
N LYS A 651 66.23 -6.32 34.27
CA LYS A 651 67.37 -6.11 33.35
C LYS A 651 68.57 -5.39 33.99
N HIS A 652 68.34 -4.68 35.09
CA HIS A 652 69.41 -4.02 35.84
C HIS A 652 70.15 -4.94 36.82
N TYR A 653 69.66 -6.17 37.06
CA TYR A 653 70.21 -7.09 38.05
C TYR A 653 70.54 -8.48 37.49
N LEU A 654 69.99 -8.84 36.34
CA LEU A 654 70.17 -10.16 35.70
C LEU A 654 70.36 -9.98 34.19
N SER A 655 71.17 -10.84 33.58
CA SER A 655 71.36 -10.84 32.13
C SER A 655 70.07 -11.19 31.39
N SER A 656 69.93 -10.71 30.14
CA SER A 656 68.69 -10.92 29.36
C SER A 656 68.34 -12.40 29.19
N HIS A 657 69.34 -13.28 29.12
CA HIS A 657 69.16 -14.72 29.03
C HIS A 657 68.51 -15.33 30.28
N VAL A 658 68.94 -14.89 31.47
CA VAL A 658 68.38 -15.33 32.75
C VAL A 658 66.94 -14.84 32.91
N ILE A 659 66.63 -13.60 32.50
CA ILE A 659 65.25 -13.07 32.56
C ILE A 659 64.30 -13.86 31.66
N ASP A 660 64.71 -14.16 30.43
CA ASP A 660 63.86 -14.90 29.50
C ASP A 660 63.65 -16.36 29.96
N GLN A 661 64.63 -16.97 30.65
CA GLN A 661 64.46 -18.26 31.33
C GLN A 661 63.48 -18.19 32.51
N ILE A 662 63.59 -17.18 33.38
CA ILE A 662 62.69 -16.98 34.53
C ILE A 662 61.24 -16.76 34.08
N MET A 663 61.06 -16.04 32.97
CA MET A 663 59.74 -15.78 32.39
C MET A 663 59.12 -17.03 31.74
N HIS A 664 59.93 -17.96 31.24
CA HIS A 664 59.47 -19.23 30.65
C HIS A 664 59.22 -20.30 31.71
N ASP A 665 60.02 -20.36 32.78
CA ASP A 665 59.85 -21.31 33.87
C ASP A 665 60.22 -20.70 35.25
N PRO A 666 59.25 -20.08 35.95
CA PRO A 666 59.47 -19.51 37.28
C PRO A 666 59.79 -20.55 38.36
N GLN A 667 59.48 -21.84 38.13
CA GLN A 667 59.69 -22.92 39.11
C GLN A 667 61.10 -23.54 39.01
N ALA A 668 61.82 -23.32 37.91
CA ALA A 668 63.21 -23.73 37.76
C ALA A 668 64.18 -23.00 38.71
N LEU A 669 63.77 -21.86 39.26
CA LEU A 669 64.46 -21.14 40.35
C LEU A 669 64.22 -21.83 41.71
N GLN A 670 64.71 -23.06 41.87
CA GLN A 670 64.78 -23.64 43.21
C GLN A 670 65.94 -22.99 43.99
N LEU A 671 65.59 -22.37 45.12
CA LEU A 671 66.51 -21.82 46.12
C LEU A 671 67.32 -22.95 46.77
N GLY A 672 68.43 -23.31 46.15
CA GLY A 672 69.44 -24.20 46.68
C GLY A 672 70.66 -24.13 45.78
N GLY A 673 71.79 -23.61 46.28
CA GLY A 673 73.01 -23.53 45.50
C GLY A 673 73.41 -24.91 45.01
N GLU A 674 73.62 -25.05 43.70
CA GLU A 674 74.08 -26.30 43.11
C GLU A 674 75.62 -26.33 43.08
N LYS A 675 76.22 -27.50 43.30
CA LYS A 675 77.65 -27.68 43.05
C LYS A 675 77.87 -27.76 41.53
N ARG A 676 78.38 -26.68 40.94
CA ARG A 676 78.92 -26.69 39.57
C ARG A 676 80.44 -26.72 39.58
N GLU A 677 81.00 -27.41 38.61
CA GLU A 677 82.40 -27.23 38.25
C GLU A 677 82.49 -25.95 37.41
N LEU A 678 83.18 -24.94 37.95
CA LEU A 678 83.33 -23.63 37.33
C LEU A 678 84.81 -23.35 37.10
N THR A 679 85.12 -22.86 35.90
CA THR A 679 86.43 -22.24 35.64
C THR A 679 86.34 -20.79 36.07
N ILE A 680 87.07 -20.43 37.13
CA ILE A 680 87.07 -19.07 37.67
C ILE A 680 88.24 -18.31 37.04
N MET A 681 87.95 -17.19 36.39
CA MET A 681 88.95 -16.28 35.83
C MET A 681 89.02 -15.01 36.68
N PHE A 682 90.22 -14.66 37.12
CA PHE A 682 90.51 -13.36 37.71
C PHE A 682 91.50 -12.63 36.82
N THR A 683 91.15 -11.42 36.44
CA THR A 683 92.02 -10.52 35.67
C THR A 683 92.23 -9.25 36.46
N ASP A 684 93.47 -8.77 36.49
CA ASP A 684 93.83 -7.51 37.13
C ASP A 684 94.71 -6.71 36.17
N LEU A 685 94.70 -5.40 36.33
CA LEU A 685 95.50 -4.50 35.54
C LEU A 685 96.96 -4.55 36.03
N ALA A 686 97.87 -4.92 35.11
CA ALA A 686 99.29 -4.98 35.42
C ALA A 686 99.82 -3.60 35.86
N GLY A 687 100.38 -3.53 37.06
CA GLY A 687 100.94 -2.29 37.60
C GLY A 687 99.91 -1.26 38.06
N PHE A 688 98.67 -1.67 38.35
CA PHE A 688 97.55 -0.81 38.75
C PHE A 688 97.94 0.28 39.76
N SER A 689 98.59 -0.10 40.86
CA SER A 689 99.01 0.82 41.92
C SER A 689 99.94 1.95 41.42
N SER A 690 100.77 1.67 40.41
CA SER A 690 101.75 2.64 39.92
C SER A 690 101.15 3.74 39.05
N PHE A 691 100.05 3.47 38.35
CA PHE A 691 99.35 4.47 37.54
C PHE A 691 98.13 5.06 38.25
N SER A 692 97.49 4.35 39.20
CA SER A 692 96.43 4.92 40.03
C SER A 692 96.93 6.07 40.92
N GLU A 693 98.21 6.09 41.28
CA GLU A 693 98.86 7.18 42.01
C GLU A 693 99.25 8.37 41.12
N ARG A 694 99.23 8.22 39.79
CA ARG A 694 99.66 9.24 38.81
C ARG A 694 98.53 9.84 37.99
N LEU A 695 97.34 9.22 38.01
CA LEU A 695 96.15 9.65 37.28
C LEU A 695 95.20 10.40 38.20
N GLU A 696 94.53 11.41 37.67
CA GLU A 696 93.45 12.08 38.39
C GLU A 696 92.22 11.15 38.50
N PRO A 697 91.39 11.26 39.55
CA PRO A 697 90.29 10.33 39.81
C PRO A 697 89.32 10.13 38.63
N VAL A 698 89.05 11.20 37.87
CA VAL A 698 88.15 11.13 36.69
C VAL A 698 88.75 10.28 35.58
N GLU A 699 90.05 10.42 35.32
CA GLU A 699 90.78 9.67 34.31
C GLU A 699 90.94 8.20 34.71
N LEU A 700 91.18 7.93 36.00
CA LEU A 700 91.22 6.57 36.55
C LEU A 700 89.86 5.87 36.42
N THR A 701 88.77 6.60 36.68
CA THR A 701 87.41 6.03 36.57
C THR A 701 87.05 5.75 35.11
N ALA A 702 87.45 6.63 34.18
CA ALA A 702 87.26 6.40 32.74
C ALA A 702 88.05 5.17 32.28
N LEU A 703 89.33 5.06 32.65
CA LEU A 703 90.18 3.91 32.31
C LEU A 703 89.63 2.59 32.88
N LEU A 704 89.15 2.60 34.13
CA LEU A 704 88.52 1.44 34.75
C LEU A 704 87.24 1.03 34.03
N ASN A 705 86.38 1.99 33.68
CA ASN A 705 85.16 1.70 32.94
C ASN A 705 85.47 1.15 31.55
N ASP A 706 86.45 1.71 30.83
CA ASP A 706 86.86 1.21 29.52
C ASP A 706 87.38 -0.23 29.61
N TYR A 707 88.28 -0.51 30.57
CA TYR A 707 88.80 -1.85 30.79
C TYR A 707 87.71 -2.86 31.21
N LEU A 708 86.88 -2.50 32.20
CA LEU A 708 85.82 -3.39 32.68
C LEU A 708 84.76 -3.63 31.62
N THR A 709 84.43 -2.63 30.80
CA THR A 709 83.45 -2.78 29.70
C THR A 709 83.99 -3.75 28.65
N GLU A 710 85.21 -3.53 28.14
CA GLU A 710 85.81 -4.40 27.12
C GLU A 710 85.94 -5.85 27.63
N MET A 711 86.40 -6.03 28.86
CA MET A 711 86.51 -7.36 29.47
C MET A 711 85.13 -8.02 29.66
N THR A 712 84.11 -7.24 30.06
CA THR A 712 82.74 -7.73 30.20
C THR A 712 82.19 -8.17 28.86
N ASP A 713 82.39 -7.39 27.81
CA ASP A 713 81.89 -7.68 26.48
C ASP A 713 82.50 -8.98 25.93
N ILE A 714 83.83 -9.14 26.06
CA ILE A 714 84.52 -10.40 25.67
C ILE A 714 83.99 -11.59 26.46
N ILE A 715 83.83 -11.47 27.79
CA ILE A 715 83.32 -12.56 28.64
C ILE A 715 81.90 -12.96 28.22
N MET A 716 81.04 -11.98 27.92
CA MET A 716 79.66 -12.23 27.50
C MET A 716 79.59 -12.79 26.07
N GLU A 717 80.46 -12.38 25.15
CA GLU A 717 80.57 -12.94 23.79
C GLU A 717 80.97 -14.42 23.80
N GLU A 718 81.88 -14.81 24.69
CA GLU A 718 82.32 -16.21 24.86
C GLU A 718 81.36 -17.04 25.74
N GLY A 719 80.21 -16.49 26.14
CA GLY A 719 79.18 -17.18 26.91
C GLY A 719 79.48 -17.35 28.41
N GLY A 720 80.45 -16.60 28.94
CA GLY A 720 80.74 -16.50 30.38
C GLY A 720 79.72 -15.62 31.13
N THR A 721 79.89 -15.52 32.45
CA THR A 721 79.09 -14.64 33.32
C THR A 721 79.99 -13.97 34.36
N LEU A 722 79.66 -12.73 34.74
CA LEU A 722 80.30 -11.99 35.83
C LEU A 722 79.81 -12.43 37.21
#